data_AF-A0A8S1U6X1-F1
#
_entry.id   AF-A0A8S1U6X1-F1
#
_cell.length_a   1.000
_cell.length_b   1.000
_cell.length_c   1.000
_cell.angle_alpha   90.00
_cell.angle_beta   90.00
_cell.angle_gamma   90.00
#
_symmetry.space_group_name_H-M   'P 1'
#
loop_
_entity.id
_entity.type
_entity.pdbx_description
1 polymer ?
#
loop_
_entity_poly.entity_id
_entity_poly.type
_entity_poly.pdbx_seq_one_letter_code
_entity_poly.pdbx_strand_id
1 'polypeptide(L)'
;MQQSQLLKLIDDGLLQQELKNGYSQDEILNAWQASSGNRSIFQQILQGMKNQSFIISPITQQFNDDIQVAMAASLTLHQQNIPEGKIRIDKIPCGLLNVGNTCYFNSLLQTYYFITDFVSPIVKCKFDHINLQNIVDKRVVNSIQLLKNLQNLFVLMIGSDRQFVDPKQVILSIYDDFGKALPIGDQKDVGEFNNYFLSRIDEGITYLTQSQQKGQQQQFQQYYPGQSVIQNPTNNSHQQNKSFISQKSLLFRKSSVIAENSVMFKLFYGKFAPQIIIQGQGSKDCQQEIFNYIQIDVNSKSLIEGLEKQLNQVVEYKNDIDEYQQAIKQFWISQAPQILSFQIQRVEFNKQFCSFAKSNSPFLFDKEIYIDRFLLSNKKIARDIQIQNQQMNDRLKKIDEELEILNQFNGNVQIIQNLENTLQFLKLQNPNEKQNPFYVDNNDNKAVINSISQYHQYFIKKRDSLLKEKKETELKISQSYNTLKKQKYILQSILMHEGSPDAGHYFVYIYNIDDQKWYVFNDILVQEETEENVLKYAFGDQTNSKSAYLIQYVKEDKVKYTQNLNKKQKLFSTSIDTNNYLNDVYGSLLSQQQRDFLYQDNQKLKKEIIQQQLVTQIEIIVSIYHQYLEIANEKQIKYQQKQYKLLQYKPPLIENFAMYLKMKPDEKMFRWVILDYAIKKMMPTTDGLFGKPDFEENLKIQILAEVNKFVYNKPIQPIPQNQEYQQLLDEYKNVLKLQCMIAYVLEQYNNNNLKETVIALHFYMKLAKLTNQQSFFYNLALQLKPLVLLGIICKIFYQKIICDQDILVFKLIIAFQMQEHFLYKDLPLWSKQLQNLIGVALSIYGQNEKQTQDVLKPLIQNKKDFEMCSQLDTSFQNIDQYYQSIQSIYLNKQFESDLDDYLQDNSMNSLQTFLQIKCIFILFDKIQKSNQILDKKDIVKIIEENPQNK
;
A
#
# COMPACT_ATOMS: atom_id res chain seq x y z
N MET A 1 -19.08 50.22 26.00
CA MET A 1 -17.72 50.56 26.44
C MET A 1 -17.24 49.50 27.42
N GLN A 2 -16.34 48.61 26.98
CA GLN A 2 -15.33 47.83 27.72
C GLN A 2 -14.93 46.63 26.84
N GLN A 3 -14.37 46.92 25.67
CA GLN A 3 -13.66 45.95 24.83
C GLN A 3 -12.19 46.35 24.62
N SER A 4 -11.71 47.34 25.36
CA SER A 4 -10.45 48.06 25.09
C SER A 4 -9.43 48.00 26.23
N GLN A 5 -9.45 46.97 27.09
CA GLN A 5 -8.57 46.95 28.28
C GLN A 5 -7.81 45.64 28.56
N LEU A 6 -7.57 44.77 27.57
CA LEU A 6 -6.74 43.56 27.79
C LEU A 6 -5.84 43.18 26.59
N LEU A 7 -5.12 44.14 26.00
CA LEU A 7 -3.98 43.88 25.11
C LEU A 7 -2.74 44.57 25.69
N LYS A 8 -1.89 43.81 26.39
CA LYS A 8 -0.50 44.26 26.64
C LYS A 8 0.24 44.19 25.31
N LEU A 9 0.69 45.34 24.80
CA LEU A 9 1.49 45.45 23.58
C LEU A 9 2.79 44.62 23.73
N ILE A 10 3.19 43.95 22.65
CA ILE A 10 4.48 43.24 22.57
C ILE A 10 5.59 44.27 22.71
N ASP A 11 6.59 43.96 23.54
CA ASP A 11 7.83 44.72 23.64
C ASP A 11 8.60 44.67 22.31
N ASP A 12 8.91 45.82 21.71
CA ASP A 12 9.60 45.91 20.41
C ASP A 12 10.94 45.17 20.39
N GLY A 13 11.63 45.07 21.55
CA GLY A 13 12.85 44.28 21.68
C GLY A 13 12.62 42.78 21.52
N LEU A 14 11.48 42.27 22.02
CA LEU A 14 11.09 40.86 21.89
C LEU A 14 10.64 40.55 20.47
N LEU A 15 9.90 41.47 19.83
CA LEU A 15 9.46 41.34 18.45
C LEU A 15 10.67 41.22 17.49
N GLN A 16 11.67 42.09 17.64
CA GLN A 16 12.90 42.07 16.85
C GLN A 16 13.73 40.80 17.07
N GLN A 17 13.75 40.27 18.30
CA GLN A 17 14.49 39.05 18.64
C GLN A 17 13.86 37.83 17.96
N GLU A 18 12.54 37.68 17.98
CA GLU A 18 11.87 36.53 17.39
C GLU A 18 11.79 36.59 15.85
N LEU A 19 11.73 37.80 15.27
CA LEU A 19 11.91 37.98 13.83
C LEU A 19 13.30 37.50 13.37
N LYS A 20 14.36 37.76 14.15
CA LYS A 20 15.71 37.22 13.88
C LYS A 20 15.78 35.70 14.03
N ASN A 21 14.95 35.11 14.89
CA ASN A 21 14.83 33.66 15.04
C ASN A 21 14.03 33.00 13.91
N GLY A 22 13.55 33.78 12.93
CA GLY A 22 12.93 33.30 11.69
C GLY A 22 11.41 33.15 11.74
N TYR A 23 10.73 33.70 12.74
CA TYR A 23 9.26 33.73 12.81
C TYR A 23 8.71 34.94 12.07
N SER A 24 7.54 34.82 11.44
CA SER A 24 6.85 35.95 10.83
C SER A 24 6.20 36.85 11.89
N GLN A 25 5.98 38.12 11.52
CA GLN A 25 5.37 39.08 12.44
C GLN A 25 3.96 38.65 12.87
N ASP A 26 3.20 37.99 11.97
CA ASP A 26 1.86 37.47 12.26
C ASP A 26 1.90 36.25 13.19
N GLU A 27 2.89 35.36 13.05
CA GLU A 27 3.09 34.21 13.96
C GLU A 27 3.41 34.69 15.38
N ILE A 28 4.27 35.70 15.50
CA ILE A 28 4.63 36.31 16.79
C ILE A 28 3.41 36.98 17.42
N LEU A 29 2.63 37.75 16.64
CA LEU A 29 1.44 38.42 17.15
C LEU A 29 0.37 37.43 17.62
N ASN A 30 0.14 36.37 16.84
CA ASN A 30 -0.81 35.31 17.16
C ASN A 30 -0.37 34.51 18.40
N ALA A 31 0.91 34.16 18.52
CA ALA A 31 1.45 33.49 19.70
C ALA A 31 1.37 34.38 20.96
N TRP A 32 1.57 35.68 20.82
CA TRP A 32 1.48 36.62 21.94
C TRP A 32 0.03 36.81 22.42
N GLN A 33 -0.91 36.92 21.49
CA GLN A 33 -2.34 36.97 21.80
C GLN A 33 -2.80 35.66 22.46
N ALA A 34 -2.41 34.51 21.92
CA ALA A 34 -2.74 33.20 22.47
C ALA A 34 -2.15 32.98 23.88
N SER A 35 -0.95 33.51 24.14
CA SER A 35 -0.32 33.43 25.47
C SER A 35 -0.85 34.46 26.47
N SER A 36 -1.76 35.35 26.06
CA SER A 36 -2.29 36.45 26.88
C SER A 36 -1.18 37.31 27.52
N GLY A 37 -0.04 37.45 26.84
CA GLY A 37 1.13 38.20 27.30
C GLY A 37 2.03 37.48 28.32
N ASN A 38 1.88 36.17 28.51
CA ASN A 38 2.80 35.36 29.33
C ASN A 38 4.03 34.91 28.51
N ARG A 39 5.21 35.43 28.86
CA ARG A 39 6.46 35.22 28.11
C ARG A 39 6.90 33.75 28.01
N SER A 40 6.66 32.90 29.01
CA SER A 40 7.09 31.49 28.94
C SER A 40 6.18 30.68 28.03
N ILE A 41 4.86 30.93 28.09
CA ILE A 41 3.86 30.28 27.23
C ILE A 41 4.06 30.75 25.78
N PHE A 42 4.34 32.04 25.59
CA PHE A 42 4.69 32.61 24.29
C PHE A 42 5.89 31.90 23.64
N GLN A 43 7.00 31.69 24.38
CA GLN A 43 8.16 31.00 23.86
C GLN A 43 7.89 29.51 23.59
N GLN A 44 7.08 28.85 24.41
CA GLN A 44 6.64 27.46 24.17
C GLN A 44 5.77 27.34 22.93
N ILE A 45 4.87 28.30 22.68
CA ILE A 45 4.02 28.32 21.49
C ILE A 45 4.87 28.53 20.23
N LEU A 46 5.84 29.47 20.24
CA LEU A 46 6.73 29.68 19.11
C LEU A 46 7.62 28.47 18.83
N GLN A 47 8.19 27.85 19.86
CA GLN A 47 8.96 26.60 19.71
C GLN A 47 8.08 25.45 19.20
N GLY A 48 6.82 25.38 19.66
CA GLY A 48 5.82 24.43 19.17
C GLY A 48 5.45 24.66 17.70
N MET A 49 5.41 25.91 17.24
CA MET A 49 5.11 26.24 15.83
C MET A 49 6.19 25.75 14.85
N LYS A 50 7.48 25.72 15.26
CA LYS A 50 8.55 25.10 14.45
C LYS A 50 8.47 23.58 14.42
N ASN A 51 7.89 22.97 15.46
CA ASN A 51 7.70 21.54 15.59
C ASN A 51 6.26 21.20 15.20
N GLN A 52 5.92 21.31 13.90
CA GLN A 52 4.56 21.10 13.41
C GLN A 52 3.99 19.72 13.77
N SER A 53 3.31 19.66 14.91
CA SER A 53 2.15 18.82 15.17
C SER A 53 1.33 19.46 16.29
N PHE A 54 0.15 19.96 15.92
CA PHE A 54 -0.95 20.43 16.77
C PHE A 54 -0.72 21.80 17.42
N ILE A 55 -1.61 22.79 17.28
CA ILE A 55 -2.81 22.94 18.13
C ILE A 55 -3.94 23.66 17.36
N ILE A 56 -5.10 23.00 17.27
CA ILE A 56 -6.43 23.61 17.14
C ILE A 56 -7.16 23.26 18.45
N SER A 57 -7.57 24.26 19.23
CA SER A 57 -8.57 24.24 20.33
C SER A 57 -8.83 22.89 21.07
N PRO A 58 -8.55 22.80 22.40
CA PRO A 58 -8.65 21.55 23.17
C PRO A 58 -10.05 20.91 23.27
N ILE A 59 -11.11 21.67 22.97
CA ILE A 59 -12.50 21.18 23.09
C ILE A 59 -12.97 20.49 21.81
N THR A 60 -12.25 20.68 20.71
CA THR A 60 -12.54 20.07 19.40
C THR A 60 -11.59 18.92 19.06
N GLN A 61 -10.40 18.92 19.66
CA GLN A 61 -9.41 17.85 19.49
C GLN A 61 -9.75 16.60 20.27
N GLN A 62 -10.28 16.67 21.49
CA GLN A 62 -10.67 15.42 22.18
C GLN A 62 -11.78 14.69 21.42
N PHE A 63 -12.66 15.41 20.73
CA PHE A 63 -13.73 14.83 19.91
C PHE A 63 -13.25 14.28 18.56
N ASN A 64 -12.31 14.96 17.90
CA ASN A 64 -11.74 14.47 16.64
C ASN A 64 -10.64 13.43 16.87
N ASP A 65 -9.91 13.48 17.98
CA ASP A 65 -8.89 12.52 18.35
C ASP A 65 -9.52 11.28 18.96
N ASP A 66 -10.63 11.34 19.71
CA ASP A 66 -11.34 10.12 20.14
C ASP A 66 -12.07 9.45 18.96
N ILE A 67 -12.59 10.21 17.99
CA ILE A 67 -13.13 9.64 16.74
C ILE A 67 -11.99 9.14 15.84
N GLN A 68 -10.86 9.84 15.74
CA GLN A 68 -9.70 9.34 14.98
C GLN A 68 -8.94 8.25 15.72
N VAL A 69 -9.03 8.12 17.04
CA VAL A 69 -8.45 7.03 17.84
C VAL A 69 -9.43 5.89 17.96
N ALA A 70 -10.74 6.08 17.85
CA ALA A 70 -11.71 4.99 17.70
C ALA A 70 -11.81 4.50 16.25
N MET A 71 -11.66 5.40 15.27
CA MET A 71 -11.45 5.05 13.86
C MET A 71 -10.06 4.50 13.65
N ALA A 72 -9.00 5.04 14.26
CA ALA A 72 -7.67 4.46 14.19
C ALA A 72 -7.65 3.17 14.97
N ALA A 73 -8.18 3.06 16.19
CA ALA A 73 -8.29 1.78 16.91
C ALA A 73 -9.18 0.78 16.19
N SER A 74 -10.23 1.20 15.47
CA SER A 74 -10.96 0.30 14.57
C SER A 74 -10.13 -0.04 13.33
N LEU A 75 -9.41 0.91 12.74
CA LEU A 75 -8.48 0.72 11.61
C LEU A 75 -7.17 0.02 12.02
N THR A 76 -6.84 -0.09 13.32
CA THR A 76 -5.55 -0.52 13.87
C THR A 76 -5.72 -1.79 14.72
N LEU A 77 -6.92 -2.06 15.26
CA LEU A 77 -7.43 -3.42 15.52
C LEU A 77 -7.85 -4.13 14.22
N HIS A 78 -8.16 -3.40 13.14
CA HIS A 78 -8.46 -3.97 11.81
C HIS A 78 -7.43 -3.69 10.72
N GLN A 79 -6.22 -3.24 11.08
CA GLN A 79 -5.04 -3.35 10.20
C GLN A 79 -4.60 -4.81 10.00
N GLN A 80 -5.38 -5.77 10.50
CA GLN A 80 -5.31 -7.17 10.08
C GLN A 80 -6.26 -7.54 8.93
N ASN A 81 -7.15 -6.66 8.43
CA ASN A 81 -8.12 -7.05 7.40
C ASN A 81 -8.58 -5.91 6.45
N ILE A 82 -7.65 -5.28 5.71
CA ILE A 82 -7.93 -4.92 4.31
C ILE A 82 -7.28 -6.02 3.45
N PRO A 83 -7.90 -6.54 2.37
CA PRO A 83 -7.29 -7.57 1.53
C PRO A 83 -6.23 -6.97 0.59
N GLU A 84 -5.25 -6.25 1.13
CA GLU A 84 -3.92 -6.32 0.54
C GLU A 84 -3.38 -7.72 0.85
N GLY A 85 -3.24 -8.52 -0.21
CA GLY A 85 -2.49 -9.76 -0.14
C GLY A 85 -3.28 -11.06 0.01
N LYS A 86 -4.57 -11.10 -0.34
CA LYS A 86 -5.28 -12.39 -0.52
C LYS A 86 -5.32 -12.87 -1.95
N ILE A 87 -5.30 -11.97 -2.94
CA ILE A 87 -5.38 -12.34 -4.36
C ILE A 87 -4.00 -12.23 -4.97
N ARG A 88 -3.62 -13.27 -5.69
CA ARG A 88 -2.38 -13.34 -6.45
C ARG A 88 -2.45 -12.40 -7.64
N ILE A 89 -1.39 -11.62 -7.82
CA ILE A 89 -1.22 -10.81 -9.02
C ILE A 89 -0.85 -11.74 -10.17
N ASP A 90 -1.48 -11.56 -11.33
CA ASP A 90 -1.19 -12.37 -12.51
C ASP A 90 0.29 -12.29 -12.89
N LYS A 91 0.89 -13.44 -13.24
CA LYS A 91 2.33 -13.60 -13.55
C LYS A 91 3.29 -13.40 -12.38
N ILE A 92 2.80 -13.17 -11.17
CA ILE A 92 3.62 -13.14 -9.95
C ILE A 92 3.56 -14.52 -9.28
N PRO A 93 4.70 -15.09 -8.82
CA PRO A 93 4.70 -16.35 -8.08
C PRO A 93 3.95 -16.25 -6.74
N CYS A 94 3.51 -17.40 -6.21
CA CYS A 94 2.82 -17.47 -4.93
C CYS A 94 3.81 -17.40 -3.75
N GLY A 95 3.48 -16.62 -2.72
CA GLY A 95 4.22 -16.53 -1.46
C GLY A 95 3.87 -17.63 -0.45
N LEU A 96 4.53 -17.60 0.71
CA LEU A 96 4.26 -18.52 1.83
C LEU A 96 4.06 -17.75 3.14
N LEU A 97 3.04 -18.15 3.91
CA LEU A 97 2.80 -17.56 5.22
C LEU A 97 3.94 -17.90 6.20
N ASN A 98 4.46 -16.92 6.93
CA ASN A 98 5.43 -17.15 8.00
C ASN A 98 4.70 -17.64 9.25
N VAL A 99 5.00 -18.87 9.67
CA VAL A 99 4.37 -19.51 10.82
C VAL A 99 5.39 -19.55 11.96
N GLY A 100 5.56 -18.42 12.66
CA GLY A 100 6.41 -18.31 13.85
C GLY A 100 7.90 -18.56 13.60
N ASN A 101 8.60 -17.57 13.05
CA ASN A 101 10.05 -17.61 12.77
C ASN A 101 10.49 -18.74 11.82
N THR A 102 9.63 -19.11 10.87
CA THR A 102 9.90 -20.19 9.90
C THR A 102 10.28 -19.67 8.51
N CYS A 103 10.69 -18.40 8.42
CA CYS A 103 11.12 -17.76 7.16
C CYS A 103 12.32 -18.48 6.49
N TYR A 104 13.18 -19.15 7.26
CA TYR A 104 14.25 -19.99 6.73
C TYR A 104 13.70 -21.18 5.92
N PHE A 105 12.60 -21.79 6.40
CA PHE A 105 11.92 -22.88 5.72
C PHE A 105 11.22 -22.38 4.45
N ASN A 106 10.52 -21.26 4.53
CA ASN A 106 9.85 -20.65 3.38
C ASN A 106 10.85 -20.36 2.25
N SER A 107 11.99 -19.77 2.58
CA SER A 107 13.06 -19.44 1.63
C SER A 107 13.64 -20.69 0.97
N LEU A 108 13.92 -21.74 1.75
CA LEU A 108 14.43 -23.01 1.24
C LEU A 108 13.39 -23.72 0.34
N LEU A 109 12.13 -23.75 0.78
CA LEU A 109 11.05 -24.41 0.06
C LEU A 109 10.74 -23.72 -1.27
N GLN A 110 10.72 -22.38 -1.30
CA GLN A 110 10.54 -21.61 -2.53
C GLN A 110 11.67 -21.91 -3.51
N THR A 111 12.91 -22.05 -3.02
CA THR A 111 14.04 -22.45 -3.86
C THR A 111 13.81 -23.82 -4.50
N TYR A 112 13.36 -24.79 -3.73
CA TYR A 112 13.07 -26.16 -4.21
C TYR A 112 11.87 -26.25 -5.12
N TYR A 113 10.86 -25.39 -4.90
CA TYR A 113 9.72 -25.28 -5.79
C TYR A 113 10.14 -24.92 -7.22
N PHE A 114 11.23 -24.16 -7.40
CA PHE A 114 11.74 -23.81 -8.73
C PHE A 114 12.44 -24.96 -9.47
N ILE A 115 12.75 -26.06 -8.78
CA ILE A 115 13.41 -27.23 -9.35
C ILE A 115 12.35 -28.26 -9.76
N THR A 116 12.03 -28.33 -11.05
CA THR A 116 10.96 -29.21 -11.56
C THR A 116 11.22 -30.70 -11.30
N ASP A 117 12.47 -31.14 -11.33
CA ASP A 117 12.85 -32.52 -11.01
C ASP A 117 12.64 -32.89 -9.53
N PHE A 118 12.59 -31.89 -8.65
CA PHE A 118 12.24 -32.06 -7.24
C PHE A 118 10.71 -32.10 -7.07
N VAL A 119 9.99 -31.17 -7.72
CA VAL A 119 8.53 -31.06 -7.60
C VAL A 119 7.79 -32.20 -8.30
N SER A 120 8.22 -32.62 -9.50
CA SER A 120 7.55 -33.65 -10.29
C SER A 120 7.33 -34.98 -9.55
N PRO A 121 8.33 -35.59 -8.88
CA PRO A 121 8.10 -36.84 -8.17
C PRO A 121 7.09 -36.68 -7.03
N ILE A 122 7.12 -35.54 -6.30
CA ILE A 122 6.23 -35.26 -5.17
C ILE A 122 4.79 -35.05 -5.63
N VAL A 123 4.59 -34.25 -6.69
CA VAL A 123 3.25 -33.98 -7.24
C VAL A 123 2.61 -35.24 -7.86
N LYS A 124 3.42 -36.14 -8.42
CA LYS A 124 2.96 -37.40 -9.04
C LYS A 124 2.80 -38.57 -8.05
N CYS A 125 3.20 -38.41 -6.79
CA CYS A 125 3.04 -39.46 -5.78
C CYS A 125 1.57 -39.85 -5.62
N LYS A 126 1.29 -41.16 -5.60
CA LYS A 126 -0.04 -41.72 -5.30
C LYS A 126 -0.05 -42.34 -3.90
N PHE A 127 -1.11 -42.08 -3.15
CA PHE A 127 -1.27 -42.54 -1.76
C PHE A 127 -2.36 -43.62 -1.60
N ASP A 128 -3.11 -43.93 -2.65
CA ASP A 128 -4.35 -44.73 -2.60
C ASP A 128 -4.19 -46.16 -2.09
N HIS A 129 -2.98 -46.71 -2.15
CA HIS A 129 -2.69 -48.10 -1.80
C HIS A 129 -2.12 -48.29 -0.38
N ILE A 130 -2.06 -47.24 0.44
CA ILE A 130 -1.31 -47.26 1.70
C ILE A 130 -2.25 -47.09 2.88
N ASN A 131 -2.31 -48.11 3.72
CA ASN A 131 -2.90 -48.00 5.05
C ASN A 131 -1.81 -47.63 6.06
N LEU A 132 -1.80 -46.38 6.51
CA LEU A 132 -0.85 -45.86 7.50
C LEU A 132 -0.89 -46.63 8.83
N GLN A 133 -2.01 -47.27 9.17
CA GLN A 133 -2.16 -48.04 10.42
C GLN A 133 -1.33 -49.32 10.44
N ASN A 134 -0.93 -49.84 9.27
CA ASN A 134 -0.16 -51.07 9.15
C ASN A 134 1.36 -50.84 9.25
N ILE A 135 1.80 -49.59 9.40
CA ILE A 135 3.22 -49.22 9.44
C ILE A 135 3.64 -49.10 10.91
N VAL A 136 4.53 -49.99 11.34
CA VAL A 136 5.04 -50.03 12.72
C VAL A 136 5.93 -48.81 13.03
N ASP A 137 6.68 -48.34 12.05
CA ASP A 137 7.63 -47.25 12.22
C ASP A 137 6.95 -45.87 12.07
N LYS A 138 6.80 -45.17 13.21
CA LYS A 138 6.22 -43.82 13.27
C LYS A 138 6.97 -42.82 12.39
N ARG A 139 8.29 -42.97 12.23
CA ARG A 139 9.10 -42.08 11.40
C ARG A 139 8.67 -42.18 9.93
N VAL A 140 8.49 -43.40 9.42
CA VAL A 140 8.04 -43.63 8.04
C VAL A 140 6.62 -43.11 7.81
N VAL A 141 5.71 -43.31 8.78
CA VAL A 141 4.35 -42.73 8.72
C VAL A 141 4.41 -41.21 8.58
N ASN A 142 5.25 -40.57 9.39
CA ASN A 142 5.43 -39.12 9.36
C ASN A 142 6.05 -38.65 8.03
N SER A 143 7.03 -39.37 7.49
CA SER A 143 7.62 -39.09 6.16
C SER A 143 6.59 -39.18 5.03
N ILE A 144 5.65 -40.14 5.08
CA ILE A 144 4.55 -40.24 4.10
C ILE A 144 3.56 -39.07 4.28
N GLN A 145 3.23 -38.72 5.52
CA GLN A 145 2.36 -37.59 5.82
C GLN A 145 2.97 -36.25 5.36
N LEU A 146 4.29 -36.09 5.55
CA LEU A 146 5.06 -34.95 5.03
C LEU A 146 4.91 -34.83 3.52
N LEU A 147 5.09 -35.94 2.78
CA LEU A 147 4.93 -35.93 1.32
C LEU A 147 3.51 -35.59 0.88
N LYS A 148 2.49 -36.07 1.58
CA LYS A 148 1.09 -35.76 1.28
C LYS A 148 0.80 -34.27 1.48
N ASN A 149 1.25 -33.71 2.60
CA ASN A 149 1.08 -32.30 2.91
C ASN A 149 1.90 -31.41 1.95
N LEU A 150 3.11 -31.84 1.58
CA LEU A 150 3.96 -31.15 0.62
C LEU A 150 3.39 -31.19 -0.81
N GLN A 151 2.79 -32.31 -1.21
CA GLN A 151 2.05 -32.43 -2.47
C GLN A 151 0.89 -31.42 -2.51
N ASN A 152 0.07 -31.36 -1.45
CA ASN A 152 -1.04 -30.41 -1.38
C ASN A 152 -0.55 -28.96 -1.45
N LEU A 153 0.53 -28.64 -0.73
CA LEU A 153 1.14 -27.31 -0.74
C LEU A 153 1.63 -26.93 -2.14
N PHE A 154 2.37 -27.82 -2.83
CA PHE A 154 2.83 -27.56 -4.19
C PHE A 154 1.69 -27.44 -5.20
N VAL A 155 0.64 -28.25 -5.08
CA VAL A 155 -0.55 -28.11 -5.92
C VAL A 155 -1.12 -26.70 -5.77
N LEU A 156 -1.29 -26.21 -4.53
CA LEU A 156 -1.76 -24.84 -4.27
C LEU A 156 -0.82 -23.77 -4.82
N MET A 157 0.50 -23.91 -4.61
CA MET A 157 1.49 -22.95 -5.14
C MET A 157 1.48 -22.88 -6.68
N ILE A 158 1.18 -23.99 -7.36
CA ILE A 158 1.09 -24.06 -8.83
C ILE A 158 -0.07 -23.21 -9.37
N GLY A 159 -1.27 -23.35 -8.79
CA GLY A 159 -2.49 -22.85 -9.45
C GLY A 159 -3.50 -22.11 -8.57
N SER A 160 -3.25 -21.93 -7.28
CA SER A 160 -4.16 -21.14 -6.43
C SER A 160 -4.09 -19.66 -6.82
N ASP A 161 -5.24 -19.01 -6.82
CA ASP A 161 -5.39 -17.56 -6.99
C ASP A 161 -5.05 -16.81 -5.69
N ARG A 162 -4.66 -17.52 -4.63
CA ARG A 162 -4.21 -16.91 -3.38
C ARG A 162 -2.81 -16.32 -3.55
N GLN A 163 -2.58 -15.11 -3.04
CA GLN A 163 -1.26 -14.48 -3.09
C GLN A 163 -0.20 -15.34 -2.38
N PHE A 164 -0.58 -15.95 -1.26
CA PHE A 164 0.26 -16.85 -0.49
C PHE A 164 -0.52 -18.08 -0.02
N VAL A 165 0.20 -19.16 0.29
CA VAL A 165 -0.36 -20.39 0.85
C VAL A 165 0.23 -20.66 2.23
N ASP A 166 -0.52 -21.35 3.09
CA ASP A 166 -0.09 -21.71 4.44
C ASP A 166 0.75 -23.01 4.44
N PRO A 167 2.06 -22.95 4.78
CA PRO A 167 2.92 -24.12 4.89
C PRO A 167 2.80 -24.88 6.22
N LYS A 168 1.98 -24.44 7.17
CA LYS A 168 1.90 -24.97 8.54
C LYS A 168 1.78 -26.50 8.61
N GLN A 169 0.95 -27.10 7.76
CA GLN A 169 0.77 -28.56 7.74
C GLN A 169 2.03 -29.32 7.34
N VAL A 170 2.85 -28.72 6.45
CA VAL A 170 4.14 -29.30 6.05
C VAL A 170 5.11 -29.23 7.21
N ILE A 171 5.23 -28.06 7.85
CA ILE A 171 6.14 -27.83 8.99
C ILE A 171 5.82 -28.78 10.15
N LEU A 172 4.53 -28.92 10.49
CA LEU A 172 4.06 -29.84 11.54
C LEU A 172 4.35 -31.32 11.24
N SER A 173 4.61 -31.66 9.97
CA SER A 173 4.90 -33.02 9.54
C SER A 173 6.39 -33.33 9.47
N ILE A 174 7.27 -32.39 9.85
CA ILE A 174 8.72 -32.61 9.87
C ILE A 174 9.13 -33.13 11.24
N TYR A 175 9.72 -34.32 11.24
CA TYR A 175 10.16 -35.01 12.44
C TYR A 175 11.66 -35.30 12.38
N ASP A 176 12.29 -35.26 13.56
CA ASP A 176 13.68 -35.67 13.73
C ASP A 176 13.85 -37.20 13.58
N ASP A 177 15.08 -37.68 13.73
CA ASP A 177 15.39 -39.10 13.59
C ASP A 177 14.74 -39.99 14.66
N PHE A 178 14.32 -39.39 15.78
CA PHE A 178 13.64 -40.07 16.89
C PHE A 178 12.11 -39.99 16.76
N GLY A 179 11.60 -39.40 15.68
CA GLY A 179 10.17 -39.25 15.46
C GLY A 179 9.52 -38.19 16.38
N LYS A 180 10.30 -37.23 16.87
CA LYS A 180 9.80 -36.05 17.60
C LYS A 180 9.60 -34.89 16.62
N ALA A 181 8.47 -34.21 16.75
CA ALA A 181 8.15 -33.06 15.91
C ALA A 181 9.16 -31.94 16.16
N LEU A 182 9.61 -31.27 15.10
CA LEU A 182 10.47 -30.11 15.24
C LEU A 182 9.68 -28.96 15.91
N PRO A 183 10.25 -28.28 16.93
CA PRO A 183 9.58 -27.17 17.59
C PRO A 183 9.45 -25.98 16.64
N ILE A 184 8.25 -25.38 16.59
CA ILE A 184 7.97 -24.14 15.86
C ILE A 184 8.37 -22.96 16.74
N GLY A 185 9.08 -21.97 16.18
CA GLY A 185 9.50 -20.75 16.88
C GLY A 185 11.01 -20.57 17.02
N ASP A 186 11.78 -21.66 17.03
CA ASP A 186 13.23 -21.63 17.07
C ASP A 186 13.81 -21.39 15.67
N GLN A 187 14.73 -20.43 15.54
CA GLN A 187 15.58 -20.35 14.35
C GLN A 187 16.52 -21.57 14.35
N LYS A 188 16.66 -22.20 13.18
CA LYS A 188 17.54 -23.37 12.98
C LYS A 188 18.64 -23.02 11.98
N ASP A 189 19.78 -23.68 12.11
CA ASP A 189 20.79 -23.66 11.05
C ASP A 189 20.18 -24.31 9.80
N VAL A 190 20.11 -23.54 8.71
CA VAL A 190 19.48 -23.96 7.46
C VAL A 190 20.20 -25.17 6.86
N GLY A 191 21.52 -25.27 7.03
CA GLY A 191 22.33 -26.37 6.51
C GLY A 191 21.97 -27.71 7.16
N GLU A 192 21.84 -27.74 8.48
CA GLU A 192 21.46 -28.96 9.21
C GLU A 192 20.00 -29.34 8.93
N PHE A 193 19.09 -28.36 9.03
CA PHE A 193 17.67 -28.55 8.74
C PHE A 193 17.44 -29.12 7.33
N ASN A 194 18.18 -28.61 6.33
CA ASN A 194 18.06 -29.06 4.96
C ASN A 194 18.32 -30.56 4.78
N ASN A 195 19.36 -31.09 5.45
CA ASN A 195 19.69 -32.51 5.37
C ASN A 195 18.59 -33.39 5.97
N TYR A 196 18.02 -33.00 7.11
CA TYR A 196 16.88 -33.72 7.69
C TYR A 196 15.71 -33.72 6.73
N PHE A 197 15.32 -32.55 6.23
CA PHE A 197 14.18 -32.37 5.34
C PHE A 197 14.29 -33.23 4.07
N LEU A 198 15.42 -33.16 3.35
CA LEU A 198 15.65 -33.95 2.14
C LEU A 198 15.67 -35.46 2.44
N SER A 199 16.23 -35.88 3.58
CA SER A 199 16.25 -37.30 3.94
C SER A 199 14.86 -37.86 4.25
N ARG A 200 13.97 -37.09 4.88
CA ARG A 200 12.57 -37.51 5.15
C ARG A 200 11.78 -37.64 3.85
N ILE A 201 11.98 -36.71 2.91
CA ILE A 201 11.37 -36.79 1.58
C ILE A 201 11.86 -38.02 0.82
N ASP A 202 13.16 -38.27 0.79
CA ASP A 202 13.75 -39.45 0.14
C ASP A 202 13.21 -40.77 0.72
N GLU A 203 13.11 -40.84 2.05
CA GLU A 203 12.58 -41.99 2.77
C GLU A 203 11.11 -42.26 2.38
N GLY A 204 10.27 -41.23 2.40
CA GLY A 204 8.88 -41.36 1.98
C GLY A 204 8.75 -41.83 0.53
N ILE A 205 9.46 -41.18 -0.41
CA ILE A 205 9.39 -41.53 -1.84
C ILE A 205 9.85 -42.98 -2.08
N THR A 206 10.95 -43.37 -1.42
CA THR A 206 11.49 -44.73 -1.50
C THR A 206 10.46 -45.75 -1.03
N TYR A 207 9.81 -45.49 0.10
CA TYR A 207 8.78 -46.38 0.65
C TYR A 207 7.56 -46.50 -0.28
N LEU A 208 7.06 -45.38 -0.81
CA LEU A 208 5.93 -45.36 -1.75
C LEU A 208 6.26 -46.18 -3.00
N THR A 209 7.45 -46.00 -3.56
CA THR A 209 7.90 -46.69 -4.77
C THR A 209 8.02 -48.20 -4.57
N GLN A 210 8.60 -48.64 -3.44
CA GLN A 210 8.74 -50.07 -3.11
C GLN A 210 7.38 -50.74 -2.87
N SER A 211 6.44 -50.04 -2.25
CA SER A 211 5.10 -50.57 -1.95
C SER A 211 4.30 -50.82 -3.23
N GLN A 212 4.43 -49.95 -4.23
CA GLN A 212 3.80 -50.13 -5.55
C GLN A 212 4.34 -51.37 -6.28
N GLN A 213 5.65 -51.63 -6.21
CA GLN A 213 6.27 -52.79 -6.86
C GLN A 213 5.84 -54.13 -6.23
N LYS A 214 5.60 -54.18 -4.91
CA LYS A 214 5.12 -55.39 -4.22
C LYS A 214 3.66 -55.73 -4.55
N GLY A 215 2.79 -54.73 -4.71
CA GLY A 215 1.39 -54.94 -5.08
C GLY A 215 1.21 -55.61 -6.45
N GLN A 216 2.15 -55.41 -7.37
CA GLN A 216 2.11 -56.03 -8.71
C GLN A 216 2.62 -57.48 -8.74
N GLN A 217 3.43 -57.92 -7.76
CA GLN A 217 3.92 -59.31 -7.68
C GLN A 217 2.93 -60.28 -7.03
N GLN A 218 1.98 -59.80 -6.22
CA GLN A 218 0.99 -60.67 -5.56
C GLN A 218 -0.18 -61.11 -6.45
N GLN A 219 -0.25 -60.66 -7.72
CA GLN A 219 -1.26 -61.14 -8.68
C GLN A 219 -0.85 -62.38 -9.48
N PHE A 220 0.36 -62.92 -9.30
CA PHE A 220 0.80 -64.19 -9.90
C PHE A 220 1.23 -65.20 -8.84
N GLN A 221 0.27 -65.74 -8.08
CA GLN A 221 0.40 -67.05 -7.44
C GLN A 221 -0.99 -67.57 -7.04
N GLN A 222 -1.71 -68.13 -8.03
CA GLN A 222 -2.81 -69.07 -7.79
C GLN A 222 -2.29 -70.49 -8.05
N TYR A 223 -2.52 -71.38 -7.07
CA TYR A 223 -2.42 -72.86 -7.13
C TYR A 223 -1.01 -73.45 -7.33
N TYR A 224 -0.51 -74.41 -6.53
CA TYR A 224 -1.11 -75.65 -5.99
C TYR A 224 -0.60 -76.00 -4.57
N PRO A 225 -1.37 -76.76 -3.75
CA PRO A 225 -0.93 -77.29 -2.46
C PRO A 225 -0.31 -78.69 -2.59
N GLY A 226 0.88 -78.92 -2.03
CA GLY A 226 1.42 -80.27 -1.87
C GLY A 226 2.91 -80.38 -1.50
N GLN A 227 3.16 -81.00 -0.34
CA GLN A 227 4.36 -81.77 0.07
C GLN A 227 5.59 -81.05 0.70
N SER A 228 5.58 -81.10 2.03
CA SER A 228 6.63 -81.53 2.98
C SER A 228 8.13 -81.46 2.64
N VAL A 229 8.85 -80.69 3.47
CA VAL A 229 10.10 -80.96 4.24
C VAL A 229 11.17 -81.88 3.60
N ILE A 230 12.43 -81.40 3.50
CA ILE A 230 13.65 -81.96 4.14
C ILE A 230 14.96 -81.33 3.56
N GLN A 231 15.83 -80.89 4.50
CA GLN A 231 17.31 -80.75 4.49
C GLN A 231 18.07 -79.73 3.60
N ASN A 232 18.69 -78.75 4.28
CA ASN A 232 20.04 -78.23 3.96
C ASN A 232 21.09 -79.35 4.20
N PRO A 233 22.36 -79.33 3.67
CA PRO A 233 23.17 -78.13 3.40
C PRO A 233 24.24 -78.19 2.25
N THR A 234 24.94 -77.05 2.11
CA THR A 234 26.32 -76.82 1.62
C THR A 234 26.62 -76.40 0.17
N ASN A 235 27.24 -75.21 0.13
CA ASN A 235 28.32 -74.71 -0.73
C ASN A 235 28.06 -74.15 -2.13
N ASN A 236 28.23 -72.81 -2.17
CA ASN A 236 28.98 -72.01 -3.14
C ASN A 236 28.60 -72.07 -4.62
N SER A 237 27.73 -71.15 -5.03
CA SER A 237 28.03 -70.18 -6.09
C SER A 237 26.84 -69.23 -6.27
N HIS A 238 26.89 -68.00 -5.75
CA HIS A 238 26.12 -66.86 -6.28
C HIS A 238 26.79 -65.54 -5.90
N GLN A 239 27.78 -65.13 -6.70
CA GLN A 239 27.97 -63.73 -7.00
C GLN A 239 27.01 -63.39 -8.15
N GLN A 240 25.90 -62.75 -7.83
CA GLN A 240 25.20 -61.77 -8.68
C GLN A 240 23.98 -61.21 -7.92
N ASN A 241 23.83 -59.89 -7.99
CA ASN A 241 22.67 -59.09 -7.59
C ASN A 241 22.38 -58.91 -6.08
N LYS A 242 23.24 -58.14 -5.39
CA LYS A 242 22.81 -57.39 -4.19
C LYS A 242 22.28 -56.01 -4.58
N SER A 243 21.06 -55.95 -5.11
CA SER A 243 20.28 -54.70 -5.21
C SER A 243 18.82 -54.92 -4.83
N PHE A 244 18.59 -55.63 -3.72
CA PHE A 244 17.28 -55.72 -3.08
C PHE A 244 17.41 -55.27 -1.62
N ILE A 245 17.07 -54.00 -1.37
CA ILE A 245 16.96 -53.46 -0.01
C ILE A 245 15.66 -54.03 0.58
N SER A 246 15.79 -55.01 1.46
CA SER A 246 14.67 -55.60 2.21
C SER A 246 14.05 -54.59 3.20
N GLN A 247 12.79 -54.79 3.62
CA GLN A 247 12.17 -53.98 4.70
C GLN A 247 12.99 -53.97 5.99
N LYS A 248 13.79 -55.01 6.26
CA LYS A 248 14.73 -55.03 7.39
C LYS A 248 15.83 -53.96 7.25
N SER A 249 16.26 -53.59 6.03
CA SER A 249 17.32 -52.59 5.82
C SER A 249 16.87 -51.13 5.90
N LEU A 250 15.56 -50.83 5.88
CA LEU A 250 15.05 -49.48 6.18
C LEU A 250 15.08 -49.20 7.69
N LEU A 251 14.77 -50.23 8.51
CA LEU A 251 14.76 -50.18 9.98
C LEU A 251 16.15 -49.99 10.62
N PHE A 252 17.24 -50.18 9.86
CA PHE A 252 18.63 -50.06 10.35
C PHE A 252 19.44 -48.94 9.67
N ARG A 253 18.81 -48.04 8.89
CA ARG A 253 19.55 -46.88 8.35
C ARG A 253 19.94 -45.94 9.49
N LYS A 254 21.25 -45.74 9.69
CA LYS A 254 21.74 -44.60 10.47
C LYS A 254 21.15 -43.32 9.86
N SER A 255 20.72 -42.42 10.74
CA SER A 255 20.10 -41.15 10.40
C SER A 255 20.91 -40.40 9.33
N SER A 256 20.21 -39.78 8.38
CA SER A 256 20.77 -38.91 7.33
C SER A 256 21.41 -39.58 6.10
N VAL A 257 21.26 -40.90 5.90
CA VAL A 257 21.77 -41.57 4.68
C VAL A 257 20.68 -41.66 3.59
N ILE A 258 20.82 -40.81 2.57
CA ILE A 258 20.05 -40.84 1.32
C ILE A 258 20.61 -41.93 0.40
N ALA A 259 19.75 -42.63 -0.33
CA ALA A 259 20.20 -43.67 -1.25
C ALA A 259 20.92 -43.06 -2.47
N GLU A 260 22.11 -43.54 -2.82
CA GLU A 260 22.90 -42.97 -3.93
C GLU A 260 22.21 -42.99 -5.30
N ASN A 261 21.29 -43.94 -5.48
CA ASN A 261 20.49 -44.06 -6.71
C ASN A 261 19.25 -43.17 -6.72
N SER A 262 18.94 -42.48 -5.62
CA SER A 262 17.73 -41.68 -5.50
C SER A 262 17.79 -40.39 -6.30
N VAL A 263 16.60 -39.84 -6.58
CA VAL A 263 16.46 -38.56 -7.27
C VAL A 263 17.04 -37.44 -6.40
N MET A 264 16.80 -37.48 -5.08
CA MET A 264 17.30 -36.48 -4.14
C MET A 264 18.83 -36.47 -4.09
N PHE A 265 19.48 -37.65 -4.11
CA PHE A 265 20.94 -37.73 -4.16
C PHE A 265 21.50 -37.08 -5.43
N LYS A 266 20.96 -37.43 -6.60
CA LYS A 266 21.44 -36.88 -7.89
C LYS A 266 21.24 -35.37 -7.99
N LEU A 267 20.18 -34.84 -7.37
CA LEU A 267 19.86 -33.42 -7.39
C LEU A 267 20.80 -32.62 -6.49
N PHE A 268 20.92 -32.99 -5.22
CA PHE A 268 21.52 -32.14 -4.19
C PHE A 268 22.84 -32.66 -3.60
N TYR A 269 23.22 -33.92 -3.84
CA TYR A 269 24.38 -34.54 -3.20
C TYR A 269 25.50 -34.86 -4.19
N GLY A 270 26.73 -34.57 -3.77
CA GLY A 270 27.96 -34.90 -4.47
C GLY A 270 28.89 -35.79 -3.64
N LYS A 271 29.99 -36.21 -4.26
CA LYS A 271 31.05 -37.00 -3.62
C LYS A 271 32.42 -36.37 -3.81
N PHE A 272 33.12 -36.16 -2.71
CA PHE A 272 34.55 -35.85 -2.69
C PHE A 272 35.40 -37.11 -2.69
N ALA A 273 36.59 -37.02 -3.29
CA ALA A 273 37.68 -37.98 -3.20
C ALA A 273 38.87 -37.28 -2.51
N PRO A 274 38.96 -37.31 -1.17
CA PRO A 274 40.04 -36.67 -0.45
C PRO A 274 41.36 -37.42 -0.62
N GLN A 275 42.46 -36.68 -0.60
CA GLN A 275 43.81 -37.19 -0.63
C GLN A 275 44.67 -36.45 0.38
N ILE A 276 45.46 -37.19 1.15
CA ILE A 276 46.40 -36.60 2.11
C ILE A 276 47.77 -36.55 1.43
N ILE A 277 48.34 -35.35 1.35
CA ILE A 277 49.67 -35.09 0.83
C ILE A 277 50.57 -34.75 2.01
N ILE A 278 51.58 -35.58 2.26
CA ILE A 278 52.54 -35.42 3.35
C ILE A 278 53.83 -34.85 2.75
N GLN A 279 54.48 -33.90 3.43
CA GLN A 279 55.75 -33.36 2.95
C GLN A 279 56.82 -34.47 2.96
N GLY A 280 57.30 -34.85 1.77
CA GLY A 280 58.35 -35.88 1.58
C GLY A 280 57.85 -37.31 1.37
N GLN A 281 56.55 -37.60 1.55
CA GLN A 281 55.93 -38.89 1.24
C GLN A 281 54.84 -38.74 0.16
N GLY A 282 54.56 -39.81 -0.59
CA GLY A 282 53.55 -39.81 -1.66
C GLY A 282 52.14 -39.49 -1.16
N SER A 283 51.22 -39.17 -2.08
CA SER A 283 49.81 -38.91 -1.72
C SER A 283 49.09 -40.20 -1.34
N LYS A 284 48.33 -40.19 -0.23
CA LYS A 284 47.48 -41.30 0.21
C LYS A 284 46.01 -40.98 -0.07
N ASP A 285 45.33 -41.88 -0.78
CA ASP A 285 43.90 -41.74 -1.08
C ASP A 285 43.05 -42.07 0.16
N CYS A 286 42.01 -41.29 0.41
CA CYS A 286 41.05 -41.49 1.50
C CYS A 286 39.73 -42.07 0.98
N GLN A 287 38.88 -42.52 1.91
CA GLN A 287 37.49 -42.90 1.58
C GLN A 287 36.73 -41.69 1.04
N GLN A 288 35.83 -41.94 0.08
CA GLN A 288 34.99 -40.89 -0.49
C GLN A 288 34.04 -40.32 0.56
N GLU A 289 33.85 -39.00 0.54
CA GLU A 289 32.99 -38.26 1.47
C GLU A 289 31.81 -37.66 0.70
N ILE A 290 30.60 -37.75 1.26
CA ILE A 290 29.38 -37.20 0.64
C ILE A 290 29.18 -35.76 1.14
N PHE A 291 28.75 -34.86 0.25
CA PHE A 291 28.42 -33.48 0.61
C PHE A 291 27.08 -33.03 0.00
N ASN A 292 26.35 -32.17 0.72
CA ASN A 292 25.14 -31.47 0.25
C ASN A 292 25.50 -30.04 -0.19
N TYR A 293 26.23 -29.33 0.67
CA TYR A 293 26.72 -27.98 0.42
C TYR A 293 28.20 -27.89 0.79
N ILE A 294 28.88 -26.88 0.26
CA ILE A 294 30.28 -26.59 0.54
C ILE A 294 30.33 -25.30 1.39
N GLN A 295 30.95 -25.37 2.56
CA GLN A 295 31.14 -24.20 3.42
C GLN A 295 32.30 -23.36 2.92
N ILE A 296 32.08 -22.04 2.80
CA ILE A 296 33.05 -21.07 2.30
C ILE A 296 33.21 -19.96 3.32
N ASP A 297 34.45 -19.66 3.69
CA ASP A 297 34.78 -18.55 4.57
C ASP A 297 34.67 -17.22 3.81
N VAL A 298 33.91 -16.28 4.39
CA VAL A 298 33.73 -14.90 3.89
C VAL A 298 35.07 -14.15 3.72
N ASN A 299 36.08 -14.47 4.53
CA ASN A 299 37.41 -13.86 4.47
C ASN A 299 38.14 -14.10 3.14
N SER A 300 37.67 -15.06 2.34
CA SER A 300 38.21 -15.36 1.02
C SER A 300 37.84 -14.35 -0.06
N LYS A 301 36.98 -13.36 0.22
CA LYS A 301 36.51 -12.27 -0.67
C LYS A 301 35.77 -12.70 -1.94
N SER A 302 36.06 -13.88 -2.51
CA SER A 302 35.42 -14.42 -3.69
C SER A 302 35.12 -15.92 -3.54
N LEU A 303 34.12 -16.40 -4.28
CA LEU A 303 33.71 -17.81 -4.27
C LEU A 303 34.81 -18.76 -4.75
N ILE A 304 35.52 -18.42 -5.82
CA ILE A 304 36.55 -19.31 -6.40
C ILE A 304 37.77 -19.41 -5.47
N GLU A 305 38.21 -18.29 -4.90
CA GLU A 305 39.31 -18.29 -3.91
C GLU A 305 38.91 -19.07 -2.66
N GLY A 306 37.68 -18.88 -2.18
CA GLY A 306 37.16 -19.61 -1.03
C GLY A 306 37.06 -21.11 -1.28
N LEU A 307 36.65 -21.51 -2.48
CA LEU A 307 36.59 -22.92 -2.87
C LEU A 307 37.98 -23.54 -2.99
N GLU A 308 38.96 -22.82 -3.55
CA GLU A 308 40.36 -23.27 -3.62
C GLU A 308 40.97 -23.48 -2.22
N LYS A 309 40.71 -22.58 -1.27
CA LYS A 309 41.15 -22.73 0.12
C LYS A 309 40.44 -23.90 0.81
N GLN A 310 39.12 -23.99 0.69
CA GLN A 310 38.34 -25.03 1.36
C GLN A 310 38.69 -26.44 0.88
N LEU A 311 39.03 -26.60 -0.40
CA LEU A 311 39.46 -27.88 -0.96
C LEU A 311 40.90 -28.25 -0.61
N ASN A 312 41.69 -27.34 -0.01
CA ASN A 312 43.07 -27.60 0.42
C ASN A 312 43.22 -27.28 1.91
N GLN A 313 42.88 -28.24 2.77
CA GLN A 313 42.92 -28.04 4.21
C GLN A 313 44.24 -28.53 4.81
N VAL A 314 44.85 -27.75 5.69
CA VAL A 314 46.01 -28.18 6.48
C VAL A 314 45.49 -29.01 7.67
N VAL A 315 45.98 -30.24 7.81
CA VAL A 315 45.53 -31.20 8.82
C VAL A 315 46.75 -31.77 9.54
N GLU A 316 46.62 -31.98 10.85
CA GLU A 316 47.61 -32.74 11.62
C GLU A 316 47.46 -34.23 11.31
N TYR A 317 48.49 -34.81 10.71
CA TYR A 317 48.53 -36.22 10.32
C TYR A 317 49.47 -36.97 11.26
N LYS A 318 48.98 -38.05 11.85
CA LYS A 318 49.77 -38.94 12.69
C LYS A 318 50.46 -39.98 11.80
N ASN A 319 51.79 -39.96 11.75
CA ASN A 319 52.59 -40.92 11.00
C ASN A 319 52.55 -42.31 11.65
N ASP A 320 53.01 -43.34 10.93
CA ASP A 320 53.06 -44.73 11.43
C ASP A 320 53.98 -44.91 12.67
N ILE A 321 54.77 -43.88 13.01
CA ILE A 321 55.66 -43.79 14.19
C ILE A 321 54.99 -42.99 15.32
N ASP A 322 53.69 -42.72 15.23
CA ASP A 322 52.90 -41.98 16.23
C ASP A 322 53.26 -40.49 16.44
N GLU A 323 54.08 -39.92 15.55
CA GLU A 323 54.42 -38.49 15.52
C GLU A 323 53.42 -37.67 14.69
N TYR A 324 53.09 -36.47 15.14
CA TYR A 324 52.21 -35.54 14.42
C TYR A 324 53.03 -34.69 13.44
N GLN A 325 52.66 -34.72 12.16
CA GLN A 325 53.21 -33.87 11.11
C GLN A 325 52.08 -33.10 10.42
N GLN A 326 52.37 -31.89 9.93
CA GLN A 326 51.44 -31.16 9.08
C GLN A 326 51.33 -31.81 7.70
N ALA A 327 50.12 -32.17 7.30
CA ALA A 327 49.80 -32.68 5.97
C ALA A 327 48.71 -31.82 5.33
N ILE A 328 48.59 -31.87 4.00
CA ILE A 328 47.52 -31.18 3.27
C ILE A 328 46.49 -32.22 2.85
N LYS A 329 45.27 -32.11 3.39
CA LYS A 329 44.12 -32.87 2.92
C LYS A 329 43.47 -32.11 1.76
N GLN A 330 43.70 -32.61 0.55
CA GLN A 330 43.18 -32.06 -0.68
C GLN A 330 41.91 -32.80 -1.11
N PHE A 331 40.84 -32.07 -1.40
CA PHE A 331 39.55 -32.60 -1.84
C PHE A 331 39.37 -32.41 -3.35
N TRP A 332 39.03 -33.49 -4.05
CA TRP A 332 38.64 -33.46 -5.46
C TRP A 332 37.18 -33.86 -5.61
N ILE A 333 36.43 -33.18 -6.47
CA ILE A 333 35.04 -33.55 -6.77
C ILE A 333 35.08 -34.77 -7.70
N SER A 334 34.64 -35.92 -7.19
CA SER A 334 34.52 -37.17 -7.96
C SER A 334 33.18 -37.25 -8.68
N GLN A 335 32.11 -36.77 -8.03
CA GLN A 335 30.77 -36.68 -8.58
C GLN A 335 30.13 -35.36 -8.12
N ALA A 336 29.74 -34.52 -9.07
CA ALA A 336 29.07 -33.26 -8.79
C ALA A 336 27.53 -33.42 -8.80
N PRO A 337 26.80 -32.76 -7.87
CA PRO A 337 25.34 -32.72 -7.88
C PRO A 337 24.82 -31.89 -9.05
N GLN A 338 23.54 -32.06 -9.41
CA GLN A 338 22.91 -31.17 -10.41
C GLN A 338 22.71 -29.75 -9.87
N ILE A 339 22.50 -29.62 -8.57
CA ILE A 339 22.40 -28.35 -7.84
C ILE A 339 23.57 -28.27 -6.87
N LEU A 340 24.45 -27.31 -7.11
CA LEU A 340 25.64 -27.09 -6.30
C LEU A 340 25.38 -25.94 -5.33
N SER A 341 25.43 -26.25 -4.04
CA SER A 341 25.14 -25.29 -2.97
C SER A 341 26.40 -24.86 -2.23
N PHE A 342 26.54 -23.57 -1.95
CA PHE A 342 27.63 -23.02 -1.14
C PHE A 342 27.05 -22.23 0.04
N GLN A 343 27.48 -22.57 1.25
CA GLN A 343 27.11 -21.85 2.48
C GLN A 343 28.23 -20.88 2.82
N ILE A 344 27.91 -19.59 2.93
CA ILE A 344 28.89 -18.55 3.25
C ILE A 344 28.91 -18.38 4.78
N GLN A 345 30.02 -18.77 5.39
CA GLN A 345 30.21 -18.63 6.83
C GLN A 345 30.57 -17.20 7.18
N ARG A 346 29.57 -16.46 7.67
CA ARG A 346 29.72 -15.05 8.09
C ARG A 346 29.81 -14.88 9.61
N VAL A 347 29.51 -15.92 10.37
CA VAL A 347 29.51 -15.84 11.84
C VAL A 347 30.83 -16.38 12.37
N GLU A 348 31.53 -15.55 13.12
CA GLU A 348 32.76 -15.90 13.83
C GLU A 348 32.56 -15.73 15.34
N PHE A 349 33.17 -16.62 16.11
CA PHE A 349 33.19 -16.51 17.56
C PHE A 349 34.29 -15.55 17.99
N ASN A 350 33.92 -14.41 18.56
CA ASN A 350 34.88 -13.48 19.09
C ASN A 350 35.32 -13.94 20.48
N LYS A 351 36.54 -14.49 20.56
CA LYS A 351 37.14 -14.98 21.82
C LYS A 351 37.30 -13.92 22.90
N GLN A 352 37.38 -12.63 22.53
CA GLN A 352 37.56 -11.54 23.51
C GLN A 352 36.25 -11.19 24.23
N PHE A 353 35.13 -11.24 23.52
CA PHE A 353 33.81 -10.87 24.05
C PHE A 353 32.92 -12.07 24.37
N CYS A 354 33.42 -13.30 24.14
CA CYS A 354 32.68 -14.55 24.28
C CYS A 354 31.30 -14.51 23.58
N SER A 355 31.24 -13.86 22.42
CA SER A 355 30.00 -13.63 21.67
C SER A 355 30.20 -13.92 20.18
N PHE A 356 29.10 -14.24 19.50
CA PHE A 356 29.11 -14.42 18.04
C PHE A 356 28.98 -13.08 17.34
N ALA A 357 29.82 -12.84 16.35
CA ALA A 357 29.77 -11.65 15.50
C ALA A 357 29.54 -12.05 14.04
N LYS A 358 28.60 -11.38 13.37
CA LYS A 358 28.35 -11.56 11.93
C LYS A 358 29.18 -10.55 11.13
N SER A 359 29.99 -11.04 10.21
CA SER A 359 30.73 -10.24 9.22
C SER A 359 29.90 -10.04 7.95
N ASN A 360 29.50 -8.79 7.68
CA ASN A 360 28.89 -8.39 6.41
C ASN A 360 29.94 -7.89 5.40
N SER A 361 31.18 -8.35 5.51
CA SER A 361 32.23 -8.02 4.55
C SER A 361 31.82 -8.41 3.12
N PRO A 362 32.17 -7.60 2.10
CA PRO A 362 31.85 -7.91 0.72
C PRO A 362 32.41 -9.26 0.28
N PHE A 363 31.55 -10.10 -0.30
CA PHE A 363 31.93 -11.41 -0.85
C PHE A 363 31.36 -11.56 -2.25
N LEU A 364 32.24 -11.68 -3.24
CA LEU A 364 31.90 -11.69 -4.66
C LEU A 364 31.70 -13.11 -5.19
N PHE A 365 30.69 -13.29 -6.03
CA PHE A 365 30.46 -14.52 -6.75
C PHE A 365 29.85 -14.23 -8.12
N ASP A 366 30.20 -15.08 -9.09
CA ASP A 366 29.81 -14.88 -10.49
C ASP A 366 28.46 -15.54 -10.79
N LYS A 367 27.73 -15.01 -11.78
CA LYS A 367 26.49 -15.62 -12.26
C LYS A 367 26.72 -17.01 -12.87
N GLU A 368 27.90 -17.24 -13.42
CA GLU A 368 28.26 -18.49 -14.07
C GLU A 368 29.60 -18.98 -13.54
N ILE A 369 29.65 -20.25 -13.14
CA ILE A 369 30.88 -20.89 -12.65
C ILE A 369 31.18 -22.17 -13.43
N TYR A 370 32.46 -22.50 -13.51
CA TYR A 370 32.96 -23.72 -14.15
C TYR A 370 33.71 -24.55 -13.12
N ILE A 371 33.19 -25.74 -12.81
CA ILE A 371 33.76 -26.58 -11.76
C ILE A 371 34.86 -27.51 -12.27
N ASP A 372 35.15 -27.50 -13.58
CA ASP A 372 36.12 -28.38 -14.23
C ASP A 372 37.50 -28.41 -13.56
N ARG A 373 37.95 -27.28 -13.01
CA ARG A 373 39.24 -27.17 -12.32
C ARG A 373 39.30 -27.94 -10.99
N PHE A 374 38.15 -28.31 -10.43
CA PHE A 374 38.03 -29.03 -9.15
C PHE A 374 37.66 -30.51 -9.33
N LEU A 375 37.46 -30.97 -10.57
CA LEU A 375 37.09 -32.35 -10.86
C LEU A 375 38.30 -33.28 -10.80
N LEU A 376 38.10 -34.47 -10.22
CA LEU A 376 39.13 -35.50 -10.14
C LEU A 376 39.65 -35.91 -11.53
N SER A 377 38.80 -35.89 -12.56
CA SER A 377 39.16 -36.22 -13.94
C SER A 377 40.19 -35.26 -14.55
N ASN A 378 40.18 -33.99 -14.12
CA ASN A 378 41.02 -32.93 -14.67
C ASN A 378 42.22 -32.60 -13.77
N LYS A 379 42.43 -33.37 -12.70
CA LYS A 379 43.44 -33.15 -11.66
C LYS A 379 44.83 -32.83 -12.18
N LYS A 380 45.32 -33.56 -13.20
CA LYS A 380 46.66 -33.36 -13.77
C LYS A 380 46.78 -31.97 -14.39
N ILE A 381 45.86 -31.64 -15.31
CA ILE A 381 45.80 -30.37 -16.03
C ILE A 381 45.62 -29.21 -15.05
N ALA A 382 44.71 -29.36 -14.07
CA ALA A 382 44.46 -28.34 -13.06
C ALA A 382 45.70 -28.05 -12.21
N ARG A 383 46.48 -29.06 -11.83
CA ARG A 383 47.72 -28.88 -11.07
C ARG A 383 48.79 -28.16 -11.87
N ASP A 384 48.97 -28.51 -13.14
CA ASP A 384 49.95 -27.85 -14.00
C ASP A 384 49.62 -26.35 -14.15
N ILE A 385 48.33 -26.03 -14.35
CA ILE A 385 47.85 -24.64 -14.41
C ILE A 385 48.04 -23.92 -13.06
N GLN A 386 47.74 -24.58 -11.93
CA GLN A 386 47.93 -23.99 -10.60
C GLN A 386 49.40 -23.63 -10.34
N ILE A 387 50.34 -24.50 -10.70
CA ILE A 387 51.78 -24.24 -10.55
C ILE A 387 52.20 -23.04 -11.41
N GLN A 388 51.74 -22.97 -12.66
CA GLN A 388 52.02 -21.84 -13.54
C GLN A 388 51.44 -20.53 -12.99
N ASN A 389 50.20 -20.55 -12.49
CA ASN A 389 49.55 -19.40 -11.90
C ASN A 389 50.25 -18.94 -10.61
N GLN A 390 50.75 -19.87 -9.79
CA GLN A 390 51.53 -19.54 -8.60
C GLN A 390 52.82 -18.79 -8.97
N GLN A 391 53.56 -19.29 -9.97
CA GLN A 391 54.76 -18.62 -10.47
C GLN A 391 54.47 -17.21 -11.02
N MET A 392 53.36 -17.06 -11.76
CA MET A 392 52.93 -15.77 -12.28
C MET A 392 52.50 -14.80 -11.15
N ASN A 393 51.80 -15.28 -10.13
CA ASN A 393 51.42 -14.48 -8.96
C ASN A 393 52.66 -14.04 -8.15
N ASP A 394 53.66 -14.90 -8.00
CA ASP A 394 54.92 -14.53 -7.35
C ASP A 394 55.70 -13.47 -8.15
N ARG A 395 55.61 -13.51 -9.49
CA ARG A 395 56.15 -12.44 -10.35
C ARG A 395 55.36 -11.13 -10.20
N LEU A 396 54.03 -11.19 -10.12
CA LEU A 396 53.20 -10.00 -9.89
C LEU A 396 53.54 -9.31 -8.57
N LYS A 397 53.72 -10.06 -7.47
CA LYS A 397 54.17 -9.49 -6.19
C LYS A 397 55.49 -8.74 -6.32
N LYS A 398 56.47 -9.31 -7.01
CA LYS A 398 57.76 -8.65 -7.26
C LYS A 398 57.61 -7.39 -8.11
N ILE A 399 56.72 -7.40 -9.11
CA ILE A 399 56.43 -6.21 -9.93
C ILE A 399 55.80 -5.11 -9.07
N ASP A 400 54.87 -5.46 -8.18
CA ASP A 400 54.24 -4.51 -7.26
C ASP A 400 55.25 -3.90 -6.28
N GLU A 401 56.14 -4.71 -5.70
CA GLU A 401 57.27 -4.23 -4.89
C GLU A 401 58.17 -3.26 -5.69
N GLU A 402 58.51 -3.59 -6.94
CA GLU A 402 59.30 -2.71 -7.81
C GLU A 402 58.58 -1.39 -8.14
N LEU A 403 57.25 -1.41 -8.30
CA LEU A 403 56.44 -0.22 -8.56
C LEU A 403 56.28 0.65 -7.29
N GLU A 404 56.15 0.03 -6.11
CA GLU A 404 56.12 0.74 -4.83
C GLU A 404 57.43 1.48 -4.57
N ILE A 405 58.58 0.86 -4.87
CA ILE A 405 59.89 1.51 -4.77
C ILE A 405 59.98 2.78 -5.65
N LEU A 406 59.35 2.79 -6.83
CA LEU A 406 59.30 3.96 -7.71
C LEU A 406 58.39 5.08 -7.15
N ASN A 407 57.37 4.71 -6.38
CA ASN A 407 56.38 5.63 -5.81
C ASN A 407 56.77 6.17 -4.41
N GLN A 408 57.51 5.38 -3.62
CA GLN A 408 57.88 5.69 -2.23
C GLN A 408 59.40 5.72 -2.04
N PHE A 409 60.10 6.52 -2.84
CA PHE A 409 61.53 6.71 -2.64
C PHE A 409 61.80 7.61 -1.44
N ASN A 410 62.61 7.14 -0.49
CA ASN A 410 63.03 7.86 0.72
C ASN A 410 61.87 8.56 1.48
N GLY A 411 60.81 7.81 1.80
CA GLY A 411 59.82 8.23 2.80
C GLY A 411 58.74 9.19 2.31
N ASN A 412 58.39 9.12 1.01
CA ASN A 412 57.14 9.59 0.33
C ASN A 412 57.37 10.36 -0.98
N VAL A 413 58.55 10.25 -1.60
CA VAL A 413 58.84 10.99 -2.84
C VAL A 413 58.71 10.09 -4.06
N GLN A 414 57.88 10.47 -5.02
CA GLN A 414 57.80 9.80 -6.31
C GLN A 414 59.04 10.16 -7.15
N ILE A 415 59.87 9.18 -7.52
CA ILE A 415 61.14 9.42 -8.22
C ILE A 415 60.92 10.18 -9.53
N ILE A 416 59.92 9.75 -10.31
CA ILE A 416 59.62 10.33 -11.62
C ILE A 416 59.22 11.81 -11.46
N GLN A 417 58.28 12.10 -10.55
CA GLN A 417 57.81 13.46 -10.30
C GLN A 417 58.92 14.36 -9.74
N ASN A 418 59.79 13.83 -8.89
CA ASN A 418 60.92 14.60 -8.35
C ASN A 418 61.94 14.94 -9.46
N LEU A 419 62.29 13.97 -10.32
CA LEU A 419 63.16 14.21 -11.47
C LEU A 419 62.53 15.22 -12.44
N GLU A 420 61.21 15.16 -12.65
CA GLU A 420 60.48 16.14 -13.47
C GLU A 420 60.52 17.55 -12.86
N ASN A 421 60.21 17.69 -11.57
CA ASN A 421 60.26 18.97 -10.85
C ASN A 421 61.69 19.55 -10.86
N THR A 422 62.70 18.69 -10.68
CA THR A 422 64.12 19.07 -10.73
C THR A 422 64.50 19.55 -12.14
N LEU A 423 64.05 18.85 -13.20
CA LEU A 423 64.27 19.28 -14.58
C LEU A 423 63.57 20.60 -14.90
N GLN A 424 62.35 20.82 -14.40
CA GLN A 424 61.64 22.09 -14.56
C GLN A 424 62.36 23.22 -13.85
N PHE A 425 62.80 23.00 -12.60
CA PHE A 425 63.58 23.97 -11.84
C PHE A 425 64.86 24.37 -12.58
N LEU A 426 65.64 23.40 -13.08
CA LEU A 426 66.87 23.66 -13.82
C LEU A 426 66.63 24.38 -15.16
N LYS A 427 65.47 24.17 -15.82
CA LYS A 427 65.09 24.86 -17.06
C LYS A 427 64.61 26.30 -16.84
N LEU A 428 64.11 26.63 -15.65
CA LEU A 428 63.59 27.95 -15.29
C LEU A 428 64.67 28.94 -14.82
N GLN A 429 65.91 28.50 -14.63
CA GLN A 429 67.01 29.37 -14.19
C GLN A 429 67.42 30.36 -15.30
N ASN A 430 67.36 31.67 -15.01
CA ASN A 430 67.71 32.72 -15.96
C ASN A 430 69.19 33.18 -15.81
N PRO A 431 69.91 33.50 -16.91
CA PRO A 431 71.31 33.92 -16.86
C PRO A 431 71.59 35.22 -16.10
N ASN A 432 70.55 36.03 -15.84
CA ASN A 432 70.66 37.34 -15.18
C ASN A 432 70.64 37.25 -13.65
N GLU A 433 70.44 36.06 -13.06
CA GLU A 433 70.36 35.83 -11.61
C GLU A 433 71.68 35.34 -10.99
N LYS A 434 72.83 35.81 -11.48
CA LYS A 434 74.17 35.41 -10.99
C LYS A 434 74.43 35.73 -9.50
N GLN A 435 73.57 36.53 -8.86
CA GLN A 435 73.66 36.85 -7.43
C GLN A 435 72.93 35.84 -6.54
N ASN A 436 72.19 34.88 -7.11
CA ASN A 436 71.53 33.83 -6.35
C ASN A 436 72.56 32.77 -5.92
N PRO A 437 72.74 32.47 -4.62
CA PRO A 437 73.73 31.50 -4.14
C PRO A 437 73.52 30.06 -4.65
N PHE A 438 72.39 29.78 -5.30
CA PHE A 438 72.06 28.49 -5.91
C PHE A 438 72.09 28.50 -7.45
N TYR A 439 72.70 29.53 -8.06
CA TYR A 439 72.88 29.64 -9.51
C TYR A 439 73.92 28.62 -10.01
N VAL A 440 73.56 27.84 -11.04
CA VAL A 440 74.45 26.86 -11.68
C VAL A 440 74.86 27.38 -13.06
N ASP A 441 76.15 27.28 -13.43
CA ASP A 441 76.67 27.81 -14.70
C ASP A 441 76.06 27.09 -15.93
N ASN A 442 75.93 27.80 -17.05
CA ASN A 442 75.21 27.37 -18.26
C ASN A 442 75.79 26.12 -18.95
N ASN A 443 77.09 25.86 -18.82
CA ASN A 443 77.73 24.68 -19.40
C ASN A 443 77.53 23.43 -18.53
N ASP A 444 77.64 23.58 -17.21
CA ASP A 444 77.36 22.50 -16.25
C ASP A 444 75.86 22.14 -16.23
N ASN A 445 75.00 23.15 -16.37
CA ASN A 445 73.55 22.95 -16.48
C ASN A 445 73.15 22.06 -17.66
N LYS A 446 73.78 22.19 -18.84
CA LYS A 446 73.43 21.35 -20.00
C LYS A 446 73.80 19.87 -19.78
N ALA A 447 74.98 19.60 -19.21
CA ALA A 447 75.42 18.23 -18.94
C ALA A 447 74.56 17.55 -17.85
N VAL A 448 74.21 18.29 -16.80
CA VAL A 448 73.36 17.82 -15.71
C VAL A 448 71.91 17.63 -16.17
N ILE A 449 71.32 18.58 -16.91
CA ILE A 449 69.97 18.44 -17.49
C ILE A 449 69.89 17.23 -18.41
N ASN A 450 70.92 16.99 -19.24
CA ASN A 450 70.96 15.81 -20.10
C ASN A 450 71.00 14.52 -19.29
N SER A 451 71.83 14.46 -18.24
CA SER A 451 71.94 13.28 -17.37
C SER A 451 70.64 13.01 -16.62
N ILE A 452 70.04 14.02 -15.99
CA ILE A 452 68.76 13.89 -15.27
C ILE A 452 67.62 13.54 -16.24
N SER A 453 67.61 14.10 -17.45
CA SER A 453 66.63 13.75 -18.48
C SER A 453 66.76 12.30 -18.93
N GLN A 454 67.98 11.77 -19.03
CA GLN A 454 68.21 10.35 -19.33
C GLN A 454 67.68 9.45 -18.21
N TYR A 455 67.95 9.77 -16.95
CA TYR A 455 67.40 9.02 -15.80
C TYR A 455 65.89 9.12 -15.72
N HIS A 456 65.30 10.31 -15.93
CA HIS A 456 63.86 10.51 -15.97
C HIS A 456 63.20 9.64 -17.05
N GLN A 457 63.75 9.64 -18.27
CA GLN A 457 63.27 8.77 -19.35
C GLN A 457 63.46 7.28 -19.04
N TYR A 458 64.56 6.89 -18.40
CA TYR A 458 64.81 5.51 -17.98
C TYR A 458 63.75 5.02 -16.99
N PHE A 459 63.44 5.80 -15.95
CA PHE A 459 62.45 5.42 -14.94
C PHE A 459 61.01 5.41 -15.49
N ILE A 460 60.66 6.33 -16.40
CA ILE A 460 59.38 6.27 -17.12
C ILE A 460 59.29 4.98 -17.94
N LYS A 461 60.31 4.67 -18.74
CA LYS A 461 60.33 3.44 -19.55
C LYS A 461 60.25 2.18 -18.66
N LYS A 462 60.94 2.17 -17.53
CA LYS A 462 60.89 1.07 -16.56
C LYS A 462 59.48 0.90 -15.99
N ARG A 463 58.85 1.98 -15.50
CA ARG A 463 57.47 1.97 -14.99
C ARG A 463 56.50 1.45 -16.05
N ASP A 464 56.56 1.98 -17.26
CA ASP A 464 55.63 1.64 -18.32
C ASP A 464 55.82 0.18 -18.78
N SER A 465 57.06 -0.32 -18.80
CA SER A 465 57.36 -1.74 -19.05
C SER A 465 56.81 -2.65 -17.97
N LEU A 466 56.98 -2.29 -16.69
CA LEU A 466 56.45 -3.05 -15.56
C LEU A 466 54.92 -3.07 -15.54
N LEU A 467 54.27 -1.94 -15.82
CA LEU A 467 52.81 -1.86 -15.94
C LEU A 467 52.28 -2.69 -17.10
N LYS A 468 53.02 -2.74 -18.22
CA LYS A 468 52.68 -3.59 -19.36
C LYS A 468 52.82 -5.07 -19.02
N GLU A 469 53.94 -5.47 -18.41
CA GLU A 469 54.17 -6.86 -17.97
C GLU A 469 53.12 -7.30 -16.94
N LYS A 470 52.77 -6.42 -15.99
CA LYS A 470 51.70 -6.64 -15.02
C LYS A 470 50.38 -6.97 -15.71
N LYS A 471 49.93 -6.10 -16.63
CA LYS A 471 48.68 -6.31 -17.39
C LYS A 471 48.70 -7.59 -18.22
N GLU A 472 49.81 -7.90 -18.89
CA GLU A 472 49.95 -9.12 -19.68
C GLU A 472 49.91 -10.39 -18.80
N THR A 473 50.53 -10.34 -17.62
CA THR A 473 50.56 -11.45 -16.67
C THR A 473 49.20 -11.66 -16.01
N GLU A 474 48.52 -10.59 -15.60
CA GLU A 474 47.13 -10.63 -15.12
C GLU A 474 46.19 -11.22 -16.18
N LEU A 475 46.35 -10.84 -17.46
CA LEU A 475 45.58 -11.40 -18.56
C LEU A 475 45.84 -12.91 -18.73
N LYS A 476 47.11 -13.35 -18.69
CA LYS A 476 47.46 -14.77 -18.78
C LYS A 476 46.87 -15.60 -17.64
N ILE A 477 46.91 -15.09 -16.40
CA ILE A 477 46.28 -15.74 -15.24
C ILE A 477 44.77 -15.85 -15.47
N SER A 478 44.12 -14.76 -15.91
CA SER A 478 42.67 -14.75 -16.17
C SER A 478 42.24 -15.78 -17.23
N GLN A 479 43.11 -16.03 -18.23
CA GLN A 479 42.85 -16.94 -19.35
C GLN A 479 43.33 -18.38 -19.12
N SER A 480 44.09 -18.62 -18.05
CA SER A 480 44.77 -19.90 -17.75
C SER A 480 43.82 -21.10 -17.73
N TYR A 481 42.59 -20.90 -17.24
CA TYR A 481 41.58 -21.95 -17.11
C TYR A 481 40.58 -22.02 -18.28
N ASN A 482 40.82 -21.33 -19.40
CA ASN A 482 39.87 -21.31 -20.53
C ASN A 482 39.63 -22.69 -21.17
N THR A 483 40.58 -23.62 -21.05
CA THR A 483 40.46 -25.00 -21.53
C THR A 483 39.55 -25.87 -20.65
N LEU A 484 39.26 -25.42 -19.43
CA LEU A 484 38.48 -26.11 -18.41
C LEU A 484 37.12 -25.42 -18.21
N LYS A 485 36.31 -25.41 -19.28
CA LYS A 485 34.97 -24.77 -19.32
C LYS A 485 33.85 -25.72 -19.81
N LYS A 486 33.91 -27.02 -19.48
CA LYS A 486 32.92 -28.01 -19.97
C LYS A 486 31.74 -28.19 -19.02
N GLN A 487 31.94 -28.10 -17.71
CA GLN A 487 30.91 -28.27 -16.67
C GLN A 487 30.47 -26.90 -16.14
N LYS A 488 29.53 -26.27 -16.85
CA LYS A 488 28.97 -24.96 -16.52
C LYS A 488 27.80 -25.05 -15.55
N TYR A 489 27.78 -24.15 -14.58
CA TYR A 489 26.76 -23.99 -13.56
C TYR A 489 26.28 -22.52 -13.54
N ILE A 490 24.97 -22.32 -13.44
CA ILE A 490 24.31 -21.01 -13.49
C ILE A 490 23.66 -20.73 -12.14
N LEU A 491 23.89 -19.53 -11.60
CA LEU A 491 23.31 -19.08 -10.35
C LEU A 491 21.78 -19.03 -10.46
N GLN A 492 21.08 -19.81 -9.64
CA GLN A 492 19.62 -19.86 -9.65
C GLN A 492 19.01 -19.19 -8.43
N SER A 493 19.59 -19.35 -7.24
CA SER A 493 19.01 -18.81 -6.02
C SER A 493 20.06 -18.32 -5.03
N ILE A 494 19.68 -17.29 -4.27
CA ILE A 494 20.49 -16.64 -3.25
C ILE A 494 19.61 -16.47 -2.02
N LEU A 495 19.85 -17.31 -1.01
CA LEU A 495 19.18 -17.21 0.29
C LEU A 495 19.90 -16.15 1.12
N MET A 496 19.14 -15.14 1.51
CA MET A 496 19.58 -13.97 2.22
C MET A 496 19.28 -14.10 3.72
N HIS A 497 20.14 -13.51 4.53
CA HIS A 497 19.93 -13.37 5.97
C HIS A 497 20.10 -11.91 6.39
N GLU A 498 19.08 -11.35 7.03
CA GLU A 498 19.03 -10.00 7.56
C GLU A 498 18.95 -10.03 9.08
N GLY A 499 19.93 -9.47 9.78
CA GLY A 499 19.93 -9.43 11.25
C GLY A 499 21.21 -9.97 11.89
N SER A 500 21.13 -10.23 13.20
CA SER A 500 22.24 -10.70 14.04
C SER A 500 22.37 -12.24 13.98
N PRO A 501 23.46 -12.83 14.50
CA PRO A 501 23.61 -14.29 14.57
C PRO A 501 22.49 -15.01 15.33
N ASP A 502 21.94 -14.37 16.38
CA ASP A 502 20.95 -14.99 17.27
C ASP A 502 19.50 -14.77 16.81
N ALA A 503 19.26 -13.70 16.03
CA ALA A 503 17.95 -13.36 15.51
C ALA A 503 18.08 -12.65 14.16
N GLY A 504 17.55 -13.29 13.13
CA GLY A 504 17.39 -12.62 11.84
C GLY A 504 16.25 -13.17 11.00
N HIS A 505 16.05 -12.50 9.87
CA HIS A 505 15.01 -12.79 8.91
C HIS A 505 15.63 -13.37 7.64
N TYR A 506 15.02 -14.45 7.13
CA TYR A 506 15.46 -15.13 5.92
C TYR A 506 14.49 -14.86 4.78
N PHE A 507 15.03 -14.53 3.62
CA PHE A 507 14.29 -14.39 2.36
C PHE A 507 15.18 -14.89 1.22
N VAL A 508 14.63 -15.08 0.02
CA VAL A 508 15.42 -15.62 -1.10
C VAL A 508 15.19 -14.84 -2.39
N TYR A 509 16.28 -14.59 -3.12
CA TYR A 509 16.23 -14.18 -4.52
C TYR A 509 16.31 -15.43 -5.41
N ILE A 510 15.39 -15.56 -6.37
CA ILE A 510 15.37 -16.67 -7.32
C ILE A 510 15.33 -16.11 -8.74
N TYR A 511 16.26 -16.57 -9.58
CA TYR A 511 16.30 -16.26 -10.99
C TYR A 511 15.39 -17.21 -11.76
N ASN A 512 14.37 -16.65 -12.42
CA ASN A 512 13.54 -17.40 -13.33
C ASN A 512 14.11 -17.34 -14.75
N ILE A 513 14.43 -18.51 -15.30
CA ILE A 513 15.09 -18.63 -16.61
C ILE A 513 14.10 -18.32 -17.75
N ASP A 514 12.81 -18.63 -17.57
CA ASP A 514 11.79 -18.53 -18.62
C ASP A 514 11.49 -17.09 -19.05
N ASP A 515 11.54 -16.15 -18.11
CA ASP A 515 11.34 -14.71 -18.34
C ASP A 515 12.62 -13.88 -18.11
N GLN A 516 13.72 -14.52 -17.69
CA GLN A 516 15.02 -13.92 -17.40
C GLN A 516 14.98 -12.86 -16.30
N LYS A 517 14.08 -13.00 -15.32
CA LYS A 517 13.88 -12.05 -14.23
C LYS A 517 14.30 -12.62 -12.87
N TRP A 518 14.67 -11.72 -11.97
CA TRP A 518 14.85 -12.05 -10.56
C TRP A 518 13.57 -11.77 -9.80
N TYR A 519 13.22 -12.67 -8.90
CA TYR A 519 12.12 -12.51 -7.97
C TYR A 519 12.64 -12.60 -6.55
N VAL A 520 12.18 -11.71 -5.68
CA VAL A 520 12.40 -11.81 -4.24
C VAL A 520 11.18 -12.46 -3.59
N PHE A 521 11.43 -13.49 -2.81
CA PHE A 521 10.45 -14.22 -2.02
C PHE A 521 10.70 -13.90 -0.55
N ASN A 522 9.89 -12.98 -0.02
CA ASN A 522 9.91 -12.54 1.36
C ASN A 522 8.60 -12.94 2.03
N ASP A 523 8.52 -14.21 2.45
CA ASP A 523 7.31 -14.84 2.97
C ASP A 523 6.09 -14.64 2.05
N ILE A 524 5.10 -13.86 2.46
CA ILE A 524 3.88 -13.60 1.70
C ILE A 524 4.11 -12.62 0.55
N LEU A 525 5.17 -11.81 0.63
CA LEU A 525 5.50 -10.78 -0.35
C LEU A 525 6.44 -11.36 -1.40
N VAL A 526 5.92 -11.46 -2.62
CA VAL A 526 6.69 -11.85 -3.80
C VAL A 526 6.64 -10.73 -4.82
N GLN A 527 7.82 -10.27 -5.25
CA GLN A 527 7.94 -9.19 -6.23
C GLN A 527 9.13 -9.42 -7.17
N GLU A 528 9.10 -8.80 -8.34
CA GLU A 528 10.23 -8.73 -9.27
C GLU A 528 11.31 -7.78 -8.72
N GLU A 529 12.58 -8.13 -8.90
CA GLU A 529 13.72 -7.35 -8.44
C GLU A 529 14.78 -7.23 -9.55
N THR A 530 15.60 -6.18 -9.50
CA THR A 530 16.65 -5.97 -10.51
C THR A 530 17.93 -6.72 -10.15
N GLU A 531 18.65 -7.24 -11.15
CA GLU A 531 19.92 -7.98 -10.93
C GLU A 531 20.95 -7.14 -10.17
N GLU A 532 21.01 -5.83 -10.42
CA GLU A 532 21.91 -4.91 -9.71
C GLU A 532 21.61 -4.86 -8.20
N ASN A 533 20.33 -4.72 -7.82
CA ASN A 533 19.91 -4.73 -6.42
C ASN A 533 20.19 -6.09 -5.77
N VAL A 534 19.85 -7.18 -6.45
CA VAL A 534 20.07 -8.55 -5.97
C VAL A 534 21.54 -8.76 -5.62
N LEU A 535 22.46 -8.46 -6.55
CA LEU A 535 23.89 -8.67 -6.34
C LEU A 535 24.46 -7.72 -5.28
N LYS A 536 24.05 -6.44 -5.29
CA LYS A 536 24.46 -5.44 -4.30
C LYS A 536 24.17 -5.90 -2.87
N TYR A 537 22.94 -6.34 -2.60
CA TYR A 537 22.57 -6.83 -1.27
C TYR A 537 23.17 -8.20 -0.97
N ALA A 538 23.31 -9.08 -1.96
CA ALA A 538 23.83 -10.42 -1.77
C ALA A 538 25.33 -10.45 -1.42
N PHE A 539 26.13 -9.59 -2.04
CA PHE A 539 27.56 -9.48 -1.73
C PHE A 539 27.80 -9.01 -0.29
N GLY A 540 26.86 -8.23 0.26
CA GLY A 540 26.96 -7.62 1.57
C GLY A 540 27.81 -6.35 1.53
N ASP A 541 27.50 -5.43 2.43
CA ASP A 541 28.32 -4.24 2.66
C ASP A 541 28.40 -3.94 4.16
N GLN A 542 29.29 -3.01 4.54
CA GLN A 542 29.46 -2.62 5.95
C GLN A 542 28.29 -1.78 6.49
N THR A 543 27.35 -1.36 5.65
CA THR A 543 26.26 -0.44 5.98
C THR A 543 24.91 -1.15 6.18
N ASN A 544 24.76 -2.34 5.62
CA ASN A 544 23.54 -3.13 5.64
C ASN A 544 23.71 -4.41 6.47
N SER A 545 22.60 -4.91 7.00
CA SER A 545 22.56 -6.16 7.76
C SER A 545 22.26 -7.38 6.88
N LYS A 546 21.99 -7.15 5.58
CA LYS A 546 21.58 -8.13 4.57
C LYS A 546 22.81 -8.74 3.91
N SER A 547 22.91 -10.06 3.93
CA SER A 547 23.99 -10.71 3.22
C SER A 547 23.61 -12.12 2.79
N ALA A 548 24.20 -12.59 1.68
CA ALA A 548 23.99 -13.95 1.23
C ALA A 548 24.52 -14.94 2.27
N TYR A 549 23.69 -15.93 2.58
CA TYR A 549 23.97 -17.02 3.51
C TYR A 549 24.17 -18.34 2.77
N LEU A 550 23.30 -18.65 1.79
CA LEU A 550 23.38 -19.86 0.97
C LEU A 550 23.14 -19.48 -0.50
N ILE A 551 24.05 -19.87 -1.38
CA ILE A 551 23.92 -19.66 -2.84
C ILE A 551 23.84 -21.00 -3.55
N GLN A 552 22.97 -21.12 -4.55
CA GLN A 552 22.79 -22.37 -5.29
C GLN A 552 22.91 -22.15 -6.79
N TYR A 553 23.66 -23.05 -7.42
CA TYR A 553 23.87 -23.07 -8.86
C TYR A 553 23.27 -24.34 -9.47
N VAL A 554 22.67 -24.20 -10.64
CA VAL A 554 22.12 -25.31 -11.43
C VAL A 554 23.00 -25.62 -12.62
N LYS A 555 23.22 -26.90 -12.89
CA LYS A 555 23.96 -27.37 -14.06
C LYS A 555 23.28 -26.96 -15.38
N GLU A 556 24.05 -26.43 -16.33
CA GLU A 556 23.54 -25.85 -17.59
C GLU A 556 22.70 -26.83 -18.43
N ASP A 557 23.05 -28.12 -18.47
CA ASP A 557 22.32 -29.13 -19.26
C ASP A 557 20.81 -29.16 -18.94
N LYS A 558 20.44 -28.85 -17.69
CA LYS A 558 19.04 -28.76 -17.26
C LYS A 558 18.35 -27.50 -17.77
N VAL A 559 19.07 -26.39 -17.80
CA VAL A 559 18.60 -25.12 -18.36
C VAL A 559 18.31 -25.27 -19.85
N LYS A 560 19.21 -25.92 -20.59
CA LYS A 560 19.04 -26.19 -22.03
C LYS A 560 17.90 -27.19 -22.32
N TYR A 561 17.80 -28.27 -21.56
CA TYR A 561 16.69 -29.23 -21.70
C TYR A 561 15.32 -28.55 -21.53
N THR A 562 15.24 -27.63 -20.57
CA THR A 562 14.05 -26.84 -20.31
C THR A 562 13.67 -25.93 -21.48
N GLN A 563 14.64 -25.20 -22.03
CA GLN A 563 14.41 -24.29 -23.16
C GLN A 563 13.96 -25.03 -24.43
N ASN A 564 14.45 -26.26 -24.63
CA ASN A 564 14.14 -27.07 -25.81
C ASN A 564 12.71 -27.66 -25.84
N LEU A 565 11.96 -27.63 -24.74
CA LEU A 565 10.61 -28.22 -24.65
C LEU A 565 9.52 -27.38 -25.33
N ASN A 566 9.82 -26.21 -25.91
CA ASN A 566 8.88 -25.26 -26.51
C ASN A 566 7.68 -24.87 -25.62
N LYS A 567 7.74 -25.18 -24.31
CA LYS A 567 6.78 -24.80 -23.28
C LYS A 567 7.55 -24.19 -22.12
N LYS A 568 7.11 -23.01 -21.67
CA LYS A 568 7.65 -22.38 -20.45
C LYS A 568 7.43 -23.31 -19.25
N GLN A 569 8.39 -23.38 -18.33
CA GLN A 569 8.19 -24.17 -17.11
C GLN A 569 7.10 -23.56 -16.24
N LYS A 570 7.14 -22.24 -16.05
CA LYS A 570 6.25 -21.53 -15.13
C LYS A 570 5.72 -20.26 -15.80
N LEU A 571 4.41 -20.17 -15.97
CA LEU A 571 3.73 -18.96 -16.45
C LEU A 571 3.26 -18.06 -15.31
N PHE A 572 3.03 -18.64 -14.13
CA PHE A 572 2.47 -17.97 -12.95
C PHE A 572 1.11 -17.29 -13.22
N SER A 573 0.39 -17.73 -14.26
CA SER A 573 -0.93 -17.23 -14.60
C SER A 573 -1.97 -17.63 -13.57
N THR A 574 -2.90 -16.72 -13.27
CA THR A 574 -4.05 -16.94 -12.39
C THR A 574 -5.26 -17.45 -13.16
N SER A 575 -6.32 -17.89 -12.47
CA SER A 575 -7.56 -18.36 -13.13
C SER A 575 -8.29 -17.29 -13.92
N ILE A 576 -7.88 -16.02 -13.79
CA ILE A 576 -8.36 -14.89 -14.57
C ILE A 576 -7.91 -15.01 -16.04
N ASP A 577 -6.67 -15.45 -16.29
CA ASP A 577 -6.15 -15.67 -17.65
C ASP A 577 -6.49 -17.09 -18.13
N THR A 578 -7.74 -17.27 -18.58
CA THR A 578 -8.25 -18.56 -19.07
C THR A 578 -7.42 -19.19 -20.19
N ASN A 579 -6.66 -18.42 -20.96
CA ASN A 579 -5.86 -18.92 -22.07
C ASN A 579 -4.51 -19.49 -21.61
N ASN A 580 -3.94 -18.98 -20.52
CA ASN A 580 -2.60 -19.37 -20.04
C ASN A 580 -2.62 -20.13 -18.70
N TYR A 581 -3.75 -20.15 -17.99
CA TYR A 581 -3.89 -20.83 -16.71
C TYR A 581 -3.56 -22.32 -16.81
N LEU A 582 -2.56 -22.77 -16.03
CA LEU A 582 -2.06 -24.16 -16.01
C LEU A 582 -1.58 -24.70 -17.37
N ASN A 583 -1.25 -23.81 -18.32
CA ASN A 583 -0.71 -24.16 -19.64
C ASN A 583 0.83 -24.12 -19.69
N ASP A 584 1.47 -24.55 -18.60
CA ASP A 584 2.92 -24.67 -18.44
C ASP A 584 3.32 -26.10 -18.03
N VAL A 585 4.63 -26.33 -17.84
CA VAL A 585 5.14 -27.64 -17.43
C VAL A 585 4.55 -28.07 -16.09
N TYR A 586 4.40 -27.16 -15.11
CA TYR A 586 3.88 -27.50 -13.79
C TYR A 586 2.39 -27.86 -13.83
N GLY A 587 1.58 -27.13 -14.60
CA GLY A 587 0.18 -27.47 -14.84
C GLY A 587 0.01 -28.84 -15.49
N SER A 588 0.95 -29.27 -16.35
CA SER A 588 0.93 -30.62 -16.95
C SER A 588 1.25 -31.76 -15.97
N LEU A 589 1.84 -31.46 -14.80
CA LEU A 589 2.11 -32.45 -13.75
C LEU A 589 0.84 -32.81 -12.96
N LEU A 590 -0.17 -31.95 -12.96
CA LEU A 590 -1.37 -32.08 -12.13
C LEU A 590 -2.32 -33.13 -12.70
N SER A 591 -2.76 -34.04 -11.83
CA SER A 591 -3.87 -34.96 -12.11
C SER A 591 -5.22 -34.23 -12.14
N GLN A 592 -6.26 -34.88 -12.68
CA GLN A 592 -7.61 -34.30 -12.70
C GLN A 592 -8.13 -34.00 -11.29
N GLN A 593 -7.93 -34.90 -10.32
CA GLN A 593 -8.35 -34.70 -8.93
C GLN A 593 -7.67 -33.46 -8.31
N GLN A 594 -6.39 -33.23 -8.61
CA GLN A 594 -5.66 -32.04 -8.12
C GLN A 594 -6.17 -30.76 -8.79
N ARG A 595 -6.55 -30.80 -10.07
CA ARG A 595 -7.18 -29.66 -10.76
C ARG A 595 -8.55 -29.32 -10.20
N ASP A 596 -9.35 -30.34 -9.87
CA ASP A 596 -10.67 -30.16 -9.24
C ASP A 596 -10.52 -29.54 -7.84
N PHE A 597 -9.52 -29.97 -7.07
CA PHE A 597 -9.16 -29.39 -5.77
C PHE A 597 -8.77 -27.90 -5.89
N LEU A 598 -7.96 -27.54 -6.88
CA LEU A 598 -7.61 -26.13 -7.16
C LEU A 598 -8.82 -25.28 -7.52
N TYR A 599 -9.71 -25.81 -8.37
CA TYR A 599 -10.94 -25.12 -8.72
C TYR A 599 -11.80 -24.84 -7.48
N GLN A 600 -11.92 -25.81 -6.57
CA GLN A 600 -12.65 -25.63 -5.31
C GLN A 600 -12.01 -24.57 -4.40
N ASP A 601 -10.68 -24.55 -4.26
CA ASP A 601 -9.97 -23.52 -3.48
C ASP A 601 -10.18 -22.12 -4.06
N ASN A 602 -10.05 -21.96 -5.38
CA ASN A 602 -10.26 -20.68 -6.04
C ASN A 602 -11.71 -20.18 -5.90
N GLN A 603 -12.70 -21.08 -5.97
CA GLN A 603 -14.09 -20.73 -5.70
C GLN A 603 -14.33 -20.36 -4.24
N LYS A 604 -13.64 -21.02 -3.30
CA LYS A 604 -13.68 -20.67 -1.89
C LYS A 604 -13.10 -19.26 -1.65
N LEU A 605 -11.98 -18.93 -2.26
CA LEU A 605 -11.38 -17.59 -2.20
C LEU A 605 -12.36 -16.52 -2.72
N LYS A 606 -13.03 -16.76 -3.85
CA LYS A 606 -14.04 -15.84 -4.38
C LYS A 606 -15.16 -15.55 -3.38
N LYS A 607 -15.66 -16.60 -2.69
CA LYS A 607 -16.67 -16.45 -1.62
C LYS A 607 -16.12 -15.68 -0.41
N GLU A 608 -14.88 -15.96 0.00
CA GLU A 608 -14.21 -15.25 1.10
C GLU A 608 -14.08 -13.75 0.80
N ILE A 609 -13.72 -13.37 -0.44
CA ILE A 609 -13.60 -11.96 -0.86
C ILE A 609 -14.95 -11.24 -0.77
N ILE A 610 -16.01 -11.84 -1.33
CA ILE A 610 -17.36 -11.27 -1.30
C ILE A 610 -17.80 -11.07 0.15
N GLN A 611 -17.60 -12.08 1.01
CA GLN A 611 -17.96 -12.00 2.43
C GLN A 611 -17.18 -10.89 3.15
N GLN A 612 -15.89 -10.72 2.88
CA GLN A 612 -15.09 -9.65 3.50
C GLN A 612 -15.51 -8.27 3.02
N GLN A 613 -15.79 -8.09 1.73
CA GLN A 613 -16.32 -6.83 1.20
C GLN A 613 -17.63 -6.45 1.91
N LEU A 614 -18.51 -7.41 2.13
CA LEU A 614 -19.75 -7.20 2.89
C LEU A 614 -19.45 -6.79 4.34
N VAL A 615 -18.50 -7.44 5.04
CA VAL A 615 -18.14 -7.06 6.41
C VAL A 615 -17.60 -5.63 6.48
N THR A 616 -16.68 -5.24 5.59
CA THR A 616 -16.16 -3.86 5.54
C THR A 616 -17.26 -2.84 5.26
N GLN A 617 -18.22 -3.18 4.39
CA GLN A 617 -19.39 -2.32 4.16
C GLN A 617 -20.23 -2.16 5.43
N ILE A 618 -20.48 -3.25 6.17
CA ILE A 618 -21.22 -3.22 7.43
C ILE A 618 -20.49 -2.37 8.47
N GLU A 619 -19.17 -2.49 8.61
CA GLU A 619 -18.35 -1.70 9.55
C GLU A 619 -18.45 -0.20 9.27
N ILE A 620 -18.39 0.20 8.00
CA ILE A 620 -18.56 1.60 7.59
C ILE A 620 -19.97 2.10 7.95
N ILE A 621 -21.01 1.31 7.67
CA ILE A 621 -22.39 1.65 8.02
C ILE A 621 -22.54 1.82 9.54
N VAL A 622 -21.98 0.90 10.33
CA VAL A 622 -22.00 0.96 11.80
C VAL A 622 -21.26 2.19 12.32
N SER A 623 -20.10 2.51 11.75
CA SER A 623 -19.33 3.73 12.10
C SER A 623 -20.13 5.01 11.86
N ILE A 624 -20.77 5.13 10.69
CA ILE A 624 -21.63 6.27 10.37
C ILE A 624 -22.83 6.31 11.34
N TYR A 625 -23.48 5.19 11.59
CA TYR A 625 -24.60 5.11 12.53
C TYR A 625 -24.21 5.62 13.93
N HIS A 626 -23.05 5.21 14.46
CA HIS A 626 -22.55 5.66 15.75
C HIS A 626 -22.25 7.16 15.79
N GLN A 627 -21.54 7.67 14.78
CA GLN A 627 -21.18 9.08 14.72
C GLN A 627 -22.42 9.99 14.82
N TYR A 628 -23.49 9.66 14.08
CA TYR A 628 -24.71 10.44 14.10
C TYR A 628 -25.51 10.27 15.40
N LEU A 629 -25.48 9.08 16.01
CA LEU A 629 -26.10 8.83 17.30
C LEU A 629 -25.41 9.62 18.43
N GLU A 630 -24.07 9.73 18.39
CA GLU A 630 -23.29 10.54 19.33
C GLU A 630 -23.54 12.03 19.14
N ILE A 631 -23.49 12.54 17.91
CA ILE A 631 -23.82 13.95 17.61
C ILE A 631 -25.20 14.31 18.17
N ALA A 632 -26.19 13.43 18.01
CA ALA A 632 -27.53 13.66 18.53
C ALA A 632 -27.58 13.64 20.07
N ASN A 633 -26.82 12.75 20.72
CA ASN A 633 -26.71 12.70 22.17
C ASN A 633 -25.98 13.91 22.75
N GLU A 634 -24.88 14.35 22.14
CA GLU A 634 -24.16 15.57 22.53
C GLU A 634 -25.05 16.80 22.48
N LYS A 635 -25.81 16.96 21.39
CA LYS A 635 -26.74 18.08 21.23
C LYS A 635 -27.81 18.05 22.31
N GLN A 636 -28.30 16.87 22.70
CA GLN A 636 -29.21 16.72 23.83
C GLN A 636 -28.56 17.11 25.17
N ILE A 637 -27.31 16.71 25.42
CA ILE A 637 -26.59 17.06 26.65
C ILE A 637 -26.38 18.57 26.75
N LYS A 638 -25.92 19.21 25.67
CA LYS A 638 -25.75 20.67 25.58
C LYS A 638 -27.09 21.41 25.79
N TYR A 639 -28.20 20.83 25.35
CA TYR A 639 -29.54 21.34 25.59
C TYR A 639 -29.95 21.22 27.07
N GLN A 640 -29.76 20.05 27.69
CA GLN A 640 -30.06 19.83 29.11
C GLN A 640 -29.26 20.76 30.03
N GLN A 641 -28.02 21.07 29.65
CA GLN A 641 -27.12 21.94 30.42
C GLN A 641 -27.37 23.44 30.19
N LYS A 642 -28.37 23.83 29.40
CA LYS A 642 -28.67 25.23 29.00
C LYS A 642 -27.47 25.98 28.40
N GLN A 643 -26.50 25.26 27.84
CA GLN A 643 -25.29 25.84 27.22
C GLN A 643 -25.48 26.16 25.73
N TYR A 644 -26.71 26.10 25.22
CA TYR A 644 -26.99 26.47 23.85
C TYR A 644 -26.82 27.98 23.67
N LYS A 645 -25.83 28.40 22.89
CA LYS A 645 -25.87 29.72 22.25
C LYS A 645 -27.08 29.73 21.31
N LEU A 646 -27.92 30.75 21.40
CA LEU A 646 -28.90 31.08 20.36
C LEU A 646 -28.15 31.13 19.02
N LEU A 647 -28.31 30.09 18.22
CA LEU A 647 -27.71 30.01 16.90
C LEU A 647 -28.26 31.19 16.08
N GLN A 648 -27.39 32.11 15.67
CA GLN A 648 -27.74 33.23 14.79
C GLN A 648 -28.22 32.76 13.39
N TYR A 649 -28.09 31.47 13.07
CA TYR A 649 -28.54 30.85 11.83
C TYR A 649 -29.07 29.42 12.08
N LYS A 650 -30.24 29.07 11.52
CA LYS A 650 -30.79 27.69 11.46
C LYS A 650 -31.64 27.48 10.19
N PRO A 651 -31.73 26.26 9.59
CA PRO A 651 -30.88 25.05 9.78
C PRO A 651 -30.59 24.19 8.51
N PRO A 652 -29.64 23.22 8.56
CA PRO A 652 -29.75 21.94 7.87
C PRO A 652 -30.67 20.99 8.67
N LEU A 653 -31.74 20.49 8.05
CA LEU A 653 -32.94 19.93 8.72
C LEU A 653 -32.73 18.57 9.41
N ILE A 654 -31.85 17.71 8.90
CA ILE A 654 -31.60 16.37 9.46
C ILE A 654 -31.08 16.42 10.91
N GLU A 655 -30.29 17.45 11.25
CA GLU A 655 -29.71 17.59 12.58
C GLU A 655 -30.74 17.90 13.67
N ASN A 656 -31.86 18.55 13.31
CA ASN A 656 -32.92 18.92 14.24
C ASN A 656 -34.09 17.94 14.22
N PHE A 657 -34.31 17.24 13.10
CA PHE A 657 -35.36 16.23 12.97
C PHE A 657 -35.12 15.03 13.90
N ALA A 658 -33.88 14.58 14.02
CA ALA A 658 -33.51 13.51 14.93
C ALA A 658 -33.82 13.92 16.39
N MET A 659 -33.49 15.16 16.78
CA MET A 659 -33.84 15.71 18.08
C MET A 659 -35.37 15.77 18.29
N TYR A 660 -36.13 16.16 17.26
CA TYR A 660 -37.60 16.16 17.26
C TYR A 660 -38.21 14.75 17.49
N LEU A 661 -37.71 13.72 16.80
CA LEU A 661 -38.19 12.34 16.94
C LEU A 661 -37.89 11.73 18.31
N LYS A 662 -36.83 12.21 18.98
CA LYS A 662 -36.50 11.84 20.36
C LYS A 662 -37.32 12.61 21.40
N MET A 663 -37.81 13.81 21.03
CA MET A 663 -38.70 14.63 21.84
C MET A 663 -40.16 14.13 21.77
N LYS A 664 -40.57 13.52 20.64
CA LYS A 664 -41.68 12.56 20.62
C LYS A 664 -41.19 11.21 21.15
N PRO A 665 -42.00 10.41 21.86
CA PRO A 665 -41.47 9.34 22.72
C PRO A 665 -40.99 8.05 22.02
N ASP A 666 -40.69 8.05 20.71
CA ASP A 666 -40.31 6.82 20.00
C ASP A 666 -38.79 6.74 19.74
N GLU A 667 -38.06 6.33 20.78
CA GLU A 667 -36.63 6.05 20.73
C GLU A 667 -36.26 5.01 19.65
N LYS A 668 -37.14 4.03 19.42
CA LYS A 668 -36.88 2.97 18.43
C LYS A 668 -36.87 3.58 17.05
N MET A 669 -37.91 4.34 16.70
CA MET A 669 -38.03 4.97 15.39
C MET A 669 -36.85 5.90 15.10
N PHE A 670 -36.38 6.66 16.10
CA PHE A 670 -35.18 7.48 15.99
C PHE A 670 -33.92 6.68 15.62
N ARG A 671 -33.67 5.53 16.29
CA ARG A 671 -32.53 4.66 15.96
C ARG A 671 -32.65 4.08 14.55
N TRP A 672 -33.84 3.68 14.14
CA TRP A 672 -34.09 3.16 12.79
C TRP A 672 -33.84 4.21 11.70
N VAL A 673 -34.20 5.48 11.94
CA VAL A 673 -33.96 6.59 10.98
C VAL A 673 -32.47 6.88 10.81
N ILE A 674 -31.68 6.88 11.89
CA ILE A 674 -30.23 7.06 11.79
C ILE A 674 -29.58 5.90 11.04
N LEU A 675 -30.05 4.67 11.26
CA LEU A 675 -29.56 3.48 10.56
C LEU A 675 -29.89 3.53 9.06
N ASP A 676 -31.12 3.88 8.71
CA ASP A 676 -31.55 4.05 7.31
C ASP A 676 -30.69 5.10 6.59
N TYR A 677 -30.40 6.23 7.24
CA TYR A 677 -29.51 7.26 6.72
C TYR A 677 -28.07 6.75 6.52
N ALA A 678 -27.53 6.01 7.48
CA ALA A 678 -26.19 5.43 7.38
C ALA A 678 -26.08 4.46 6.19
N ILE A 679 -27.12 3.65 5.95
CA ILE A 679 -27.21 2.74 4.81
C ILE A 679 -27.27 3.53 3.49
N LYS A 680 -28.17 4.54 3.38
CA LYS A 680 -28.29 5.37 2.16
C LYS A 680 -27.00 6.12 1.82
N LYS A 681 -26.26 6.59 2.83
CA LYS A 681 -25.00 7.31 2.64
C LYS A 681 -23.89 6.42 2.08
N MET A 682 -23.84 5.15 2.49
CA MET A 682 -22.86 4.18 1.97
C MET A 682 -23.32 3.61 0.63
N MET A 683 -24.59 3.22 0.55
CA MET A 683 -25.21 2.55 -0.58
C MET A 683 -26.36 3.40 -1.13
N PRO A 684 -26.07 4.44 -1.93
CA PRO A 684 -27.10 5.34 -2.45
C PRO A 684 -28.09 4.64 -3.39
N THR A 685 -27.74 3.47 -3.91
CA THR A 685 -28.58 2.67 -4.83
C THR A 685 -29.61 1.80 -4.14
N THR A 686 -29.56 1.61 -2.81
CA THR A 686 -30.40 0.61 -2.11
C THR A 686 -31.70 1.17 -1.55
N ASP A 687 -32.04 2.43 -1.81
CA ASP A 687 -33.20 3.16 -1.24
C ASP A 687 -33.27 3.12 0.31
N GLY A 688 -32.22 2.61 0.98
CA GLY A 688 -32.14 2.43 2.43
C GLY A 688 -32.82 1.18 2.97
N LEU A 689 -32.95 1.14 4.30
CA LEU A 689 -33.67 0.11 5.05
C LEU A 689 -35.17 0.12 4.74
N PHE A 690 -35.75 1.31 4.54
CA PHE A 690 -37.17 1.49 4.22
C PHE A 690 -37.47 1.48 2.71
N GLY A 691 -36.45 1.27 1.88
CA GLY A 691 -36.53 1.21 0.43
C GLY A 691 -37.16 -0.08 -0.13
N LYS A 692 -37.18 -0.18 -1.47
CA LYS A 692 -37.72 -1.36 -2.18
C LYS A 692 -37.05 -2.67 -1.73
N PRO A 693 -37.72 -3.83 -1.92
CA PRO A 693 -37.24 -5.14 -1.43
C PRO A 693 -35.94 -5.65 -2.08
N ASP A 694 -35.35 -4.93 -3.03
CA ASP A 694 -34.11 -5.33 -3.72
C ASP A 694 -32.87 -5.31 -2.81
N PHE A 695 -32.95 -4.70 -1.62
CA PHE A 695 -31.89 -4.82 -0.61
C PHE A 695 -31.92 -6.21 0.03
N GLU A 696 -30.93 -7.05 -0.30
CA GLU A 696 -30.83 -8.46 0.11
C GLU A 696 -31.16 -8.65 1.59
N GLU A 697 -32.19 -9.45 1.88
CA GLU A 697 -32.73 -9.66 3.23
C GLU A 697 -31.66 -10.22 4.20
N ASN A 698 -30.71 -11.00 3.68
CA ASN A 698 -29.55 -11.49 4.43
C ASN A 698 -28.61 -10.36 4.90
N LEU A 699 -28.40 -9.33 4.06
CA LEU A 699 -27.57 -8.18 4.39
C LEU A 699 -28.25 -7.31 5.45
N LYS A 700 -29.59 -7.14 5.36
CA LYS A 700 -30.40 -6.50 6.43
C LYS A 700 -30.21 -7.20 7.76
N ILE A 701 -30.33 -8.53 7.79
CA ILE A 701 -30.19 -9.33 9.02
C ILE A 701 -28.78 -9.19 9.59
N GLN A 702 -27.73 -9.21 8.76
CA GLN A 702 -26.34 -9.07 9.21
C GLN A 702 -26.05 -7.67 9.77
N ILE A 703 -26.48 -6.60 9.09
CA ILE A 703 -26.36 -5.22 9.57
C ILE A 703 -27.08 -5.08 10.93
N LEU A 704 -28.31 -5.58 11.03
CA LEU A 704 -29.07 -5.52 12.27
C LEU A 704 -28.42 -6.33 13.39
N ALA A 705 -27.85 -7.50 13.09
CA ALA A 705 -27.13 -8.30 14.07
C ALA A 705 -25.89 -7.58 14.61
N GLU A 706 -25.10 -6.94 13.74
CA GLU A 706 -23.92 -6.16 14.16
C GLU A 706 -24.34 -4.92 14.96
N VAL A 707 -25.27 -4.11 14.46
CA VAL A 707 -25.79 -2.92 15.18
C VAL A 707 -26.33 -3.30 16.57
N ASN A 708 -26.98 -4.46 16.70
CA ASN A 708 -27.50 -4.96 17.98
C ASN A 708 -26.40 -5.44 18.95
N LYS A 709 -25.21 -5.83 18.48
CA LYS A 709 -24.07 -6.15 19.36
C LYS A 709 -23.49 -4.91 20.03
N PHE A 710 -23.57 -3.76 19.38
CA PHE A 710 -23.03 -2.48 19.84
C PHE A 710 -24.02 -1.65 20.68
N VAL A 711 -25.08 -2.25 21.23
CA VAL A 711 -26.03 -1.56 22.11
C VAL A 711 -25.29 -1.06 23.36
N TYR A 712 -24.83 0.19 23.31
CA TYR A 712 -24.47 0.98 24.47
C TYR A 712 -25.70 1.08 25.37
N ASN A 713 -25.69 0.33 26.49
CA ASN A 713 -26.69 0.36 27.55
C ASN A 713 -26.63 1.66 28.37
N LYS A 714 -26.54 2.84 27.74
CA LYS A 714 -26.84 4.09 28.43
C LYS A 714 -28.31 4.41 28.22
N PRO A 715 -29.17 4.27 29.25
CA PRO A 715 -30.58 4.65 29.12
C PRO A 715 -30.64 6.14 28.76
N ILE A 716 -31.46 6.45 27.76
CA ILE A 716 -31.71 7.80 27.33
C ILE A 716 -32.38 8.55 28.50
N GLN A 717 -31.72 9.59 28.99
CA GLN A 717 -32.25 10.40 30.10
C GLN A 717 -33.54 11.11 29.65
N PRO A 718 -34.65 11.02 30.41
CA PRO A 718 -35.90 11.69 30.06
C PRO A 718 -35.76 13.22 30.08
N ILE A 719 -36.43 13.90 29.16
CA ILE A 719 -36.35 15.35 28.97
C ILE A 719 -37.34 16.05 29.90
N PRO A 720 -36.96 17.14 30.61
CA PRO A 720 -37.91 17.93 31.40
C PRO A 720 -38.88 18.72 30.50
N GLN A 721 -40.18 18.61 30.78
CA GLN A 721 -41.26 19.37 30.13
C GLN A 721 -41.28 20.83 30.64
N ASN A 722 -40.47 21.73 30.08
CA ASN A 722 -40.44 23.15 30.47
C ASN A 722 -41.13 24.07 29.45
N GLN A 723 -41.65 25.24 29.86
CA GLN A 723 -42.28 26.23 28.96
C GLN A 723 -41.36 26.71 27.81
N GLU A 724 -40.05 26.79 28.03
CA GLU A 724 -39.04 27.07 26.99
C GLU A 724 -39.09 26.06 25.82
N TYR A 725 -39.49 24.82 26.08
CA TYR A 725 -39.62 23.77 25.07
C TYR A 725 -40.77 24.06 24.10
N GLN A 726 -41.93 24.48 24.61
CA GLN A 726 -43.07 24.83 23.75
C GLN A 726 -42.72 26.05 22.89
N GLN A 727 -41.98 27.01 23.45
CA GLN A 727 -41.50 28.18 22.72
C GLN A 727 -40.57 27.81 21.55
N LEU A 728 -39.56 26.96 21.77
CA LEU A 728 -38.65 26.52 20.71
C LEU A 728 -39.33 25.61 19.66
N LEU A 729 -40.29 24.78 20.08
CA LEU A 729 -41.08 23.96 19.19
C LEU A 729 -41.97 24.82 18.28
N ASP A 730 -42.57 25.87 18.85
CA ASP A 730 -43.37 26.82 18.09
C ASP A 730 -42.49 27.70 17.19
N GLU A 731 -41.28 28.06 17.61
CA GLU A 731 -40.27 28.68 16.73
C GLU A 731 -39.91 27.78 15.54
N TYR A 732 -39.70 26.47 15.75
CA TYR A 732 -39.43 25.52 14.67
C TYR A 732 -40.60 25.38 13.69
N LYS A 733 -41.83 25.25 14.20
CA LYS A 733 -43.04 25.24 13.35
C LYS A 733 -43.18 26.52 12.55
N ASN A 734 -42.85 27.67 13.14
CA ASN A 734 -42.90 28.96 12.47
C ASN A 734 -41.86 29.07 11.35
N VAL A 735 -40.64 28.54 11.57
CA VAL A 735 -39.60 28.45 10.53
C VAL A 735 -40.04 27.55 9.37
N LEU A 736 -40.61 26.37 9.67
CA LEU A 736 -41.14 25.47 8.66
C LEU A 736 -42.27 26.14 7.84
N LYS A 737 -43.16 26.88 8.52
CA LYS A 737 -44.24 27.64 7.88
C LYS A 737 -43.71 28.71 6.93
N LEU A 738 -42.66 29.45 7.29
CA LEU A 738 -42.04 30.45 6.42
C LEU A 738 -41.41 29.82 5.17
N GLN A 739 -40.78 28.65 5.29
CA GLN A 739 -40.21 27.93 4.15
C GLN A 739 -41.27 27.45 3.16
N CYS A 740 -42.35 26.84 3.65
CA CYS A 740 -43.46 26.38 2.82
C CYS A 740 -44.12 27.55 2.05
N MET A 741 -44.23 28.71 2.69
CA MET A 741 -44.81 29.91 2.08
C MET A 741 -43.94 30.47 0.95
N ILE A 742 -42.61 30.44 1.07
CA ILE A 742 -41.71 30.87 -0.02
C ILE A 742 -41.88 29.96 -1.24
N ALA A 743 -41.92 28.65 -1.01
CA ALA A 743 -42.16 27.67 -2.08
C ALA A 743 -43.50 27.94 -2.78
N TYR A 744 -44.57 28.20 -2.02
CA TYR A 744 -45.88 28.56 -2.58
C TYR A 744 -45.82 29.83 -3.45
N VAL A 745 -45.20 30.90 -2.95
CA VAL A 745 -45.09 32.18 -3.68
C VAL A 745 -44.39 31.97 -5.03
N LEU A 746 -43.28 31.21 -5.04
CA LEU A 746 -42.51 30.94 -6.25
C LEU A 746 -43.26 30.01 -7.22
N GLU A 747 -43.98 28.99 -6.71
CA GLU A 747 -44.80 28.10 -7.54
C GLU A 747 -45.93 28.87 -8.23
N GLN A 748 -46.68 29.70 -7.49
CA GLN A 748 -47.77 30.50 -8.08
C GLN A 748 -47.25 31.52 -9.08
N TYR A 749 -46.07 32.10 -8.83
CA TYR A 749 -45.40 32.98 -9.79
C TYR A 749 -45.05 32.23 -11.07
N ASN A 750 -44.46 31.04 -10.98
CA ASN A 750 -44.08 30.22 -12.14
C ASN A 750 -45.30 29.76 -12.95
N ASN A 751 -46.40 29.41 -12.28
CA ASN A 751 -47.68 29.03 -12.90
C ASN A 751 -48.47 30.22 -13.48
N ASN A 752 -47.91 31.45 -13.49
CA ASN A 752 -48.54 32.69 -13.96
C ASN A 752 -49.82 33.09 -13.22
N ASN A 753 -50.04 32.61 -11.98
CA ASN A 753 -51.14 33.03 -11.12
C ASN A 753 -50.78 34.32 -10.37
N LEU A 754 -50.69 35.43 -11.11
CA LEU A 754 -50.11 36.68 -10.62
C LEU A 754 -50.90 37.31 -9.46
N LYS A 755 -52.24 37.22 -9.47
CA LYS A 755 -53.10 37.66 -8.36
C LYS A 755 -52.75 36.94 -7.06
N GLU A 756 -52.71 35.61 -7.11
CA GLU A 756 -52.40 34.77 -5.96
C GLU A 756 -50.96 34.98 -5.47
N THR A 757 -50.03 35.24 -6.40
CA THR A 757 -48.63 35.56 -6.06
C THR A 757 -48.52 36.81 -5.18
N VAL A 758 -49.26 37.90 -5.49
CA VAL A 758 -49.26 39.13 -4.68
C VAL A 758 -49.86 38.89 -3.30
N ILE A 759 -50.95 38.12 -3.23
CA ILE A 759 -51.64 37.77 -1.98
C ILE A 759 -50.70 36.90 -1.10
N ALA A 760 -50.10 35.86 -1.66
CA ALA A 760 -49.16 34.98 -0.96
C ALA A 760 -47.92 35.72 -0.46
N LEU A 761 -47.36 36.64 -1.28
CA LEU A 761 -46.23 37.49 -0.88
C LEU A 761 -46.61 38.39 0.30
N HIS A 762 -47.80 38.98 0.27
CA HIS A 762 -48.35 39.78 1.36
C HIS A 762 -48.44 39.00 2.68
N PHE A 763 -48.91 37.76 2.63
CA PHE A 763 -48.95 36.89 3.81
C PHE A 763 -47.56 36.45 4.29
N TYR A 764 -46.65 36.08 3.39
CA TYR A 764 -45.26 35.77 3.74
C TYR A 764 -44.62 36.95 4.49
N MET A 765 -44.86 38.18 4.03
CA MET A 765 -44.30 39.38 4.64
C MET A 765 -44.90 39.71 6.01
N LYS A 766 -46.21 39.50 6.21
CA LYS A 766 -46.84 39.58 7.54
C LYS A 766 -46.20 38.61 8.52
N LEU A 767 -45.95 37.37 8.10
CA LEU A 767 -45.33 36.34 8.94
C LEU A 767 -43.85 36.64 9.20
N ALA A 768 -43.10 37.06 8.18
CA ALA A 768 -41.69 37.41 8.30
C ALA A 768 -41.48 38.62 9.23
N LYS A 769 -42.42 39.59 9.26
CA LYS A 769 -42.37 40.75 10.16
C LYS A 769 -42.44 40.36 11.65
N LEU A 770 -43.02 39.20 11.97
CA LEU A 770 -43.07 38.64 13.32
C LEU A 770 -41.76 37.96 13.74
N THR A 771 -40.83 37.75 12.80
CA THR A 771 -39.51 37.16 13.08
C THR A 771 -38.49 38.23 13.47
N ASN A 772 -37.38 37.81 14.09
CA ASN A 772 -36.28 38.71 14.44
C ASN A 772 -35.74 39.43 13.18
N GLN A 773 -35.45 40.73 13.28
CA GLN A 773 -34.91 41.56 12.19
C GLN A 773 -33.57 41.07 11.64
N GLN A 774 -32.81 40.30 12.43
CA GLN A 774 -31.57 39.65 11.99
C GLN A 774 -31.79 38.28 11.33
N SER A 775 -33.03 37.78 11.27
CA SER A 775 -33.30 36.46 10.71
C SER A 775 -33.14 36.43 9.18
N PHE A 776 -32.77 35.26 8.66
CA PHE A 776 -32.71 35.02 7.22
C PHE A 776 -34.03 35.35 6.52
N PHE A 777 -35.16 34.88 7.08
CA PHE A 777 -36.50 35.08 6.50
C PHE A 777 -36.92 36.56 6.48
N TYR A 778 -36.54 37.34 7.50
CA TYR A 778 -36.76 38.78 7.53
C TYR A 778 -35.98 39.51 6.43
N ASN A 779 -34.68 39.20 6.29
CA ASN A 779 -33.84 39.77 5.23
C ASN A 779 -34.31 39.35 3.83
N LEU A 780 -34.73 38.09 3.68
CA LEU A 780 -35.28 37.59 2.43
C LEU A 780 -36.60 38.28 2.08
N ALA A 781 -37.47 38.55 3.05
CA ALA A 781 -38.70 39.32 2.83
C ALA A 781 -38.44 40.75 2.35
N LEU A 782 -37.40 41.41 2.87
CA LEU A 782 -36.98 42.74 2.40
C LEU A 782 -36.52 42.73 0.94
N GLN A 783 -35.81 41.69 0.52
CA GLN A 783 -35.32 41.56 -0.85
C GLN A 783 -36.42 41.13 -1.83
N LEU A 784 -37.30 40.21 -1.44
CA LEU A 784 -38.40 39.73 -2.29
C LEU A 784 -39.45 40.81 -2.58
N LYS A 785 -39.69 41.74 -1.63
CA LYS A 785 -40.71 42.79 -1.76
C LYS A 785 -40.62 43.57 -3.08
N PRO A 786 -39.50 44.22 -3.45
CA PRO A 786 -39.40 44.93 -4.72
C PRO A 786 -39.24 43.99 -5.93
N LEU A 787 -38.51 42.88 -5.77
CA LEU A 787 -38.15 42.00 -6.89
C LEU A 787 -39.37 41.27 -7.46
N VAL A 788 -40.23 40.69 -6.60
CA VAL A 788 -41.41 39.93 -7.05
C VAL A 788 -42.41 40.85 -7.75
N LEU A 789 -42.62 42.07 -7.24
CA LEU A 789 -43.51 43.04 -7.87
C LEU A 789 -43.01 43.50 -9.24
N LEU A 790 -41.71 43.76 -9.38
CA LEU A 790 -41.09 44.08 -10.67
C LEU A 790 -41.20 42.91 -11.65
N GLY A 791 -40.98 41.68 -11.18
CA GLY A 791 -41.16 40.47 -11.99
C GLY A 791 -42.59 40.28 -12.50
N ILE A 792 -43.59 40.51 -11.64
CA ILE A 792 -45.01 40.45 -12.02
C ILE A 792 -45.33 41.50 -13.09
N ILE A 793 -44.88 42.74 -12.89
CA ILE A 793 -45.09 43.82 -13.86
C ILE A 793 -44.45 43.45 -15.21
N CYS A 794 -43.22 42.93 -15.22
CA CYS A 794 -42.54 42.46 -16.43
C CYS A 794 -43.28 41.29 -17.13
N LYS A 795 -43.82 40.33 -16.36
CA LYS A 795 -44.62 39.23 -16.92
C LYS A 795 -45.91 39.73 -17.58
N ILE A 796 -46.57 40.73 -17.02
CA ILE A 796 -47.75 41.35 -17.64
C ILE A 796 -47.34 42.12 -18.90
N PHE A 797 -46.21 42.82 -18.87
CA PHE A 797 -45.65 43.50 -20.05
C PHE A 797 -45.36 42.56 -21.23
N TYR A 798 -44.94 41.32 -20.96
CA TYR A 798 -44.70 40.30 -21.99
C TYR A 798 -46.00 39.87 -22.69
N GLN A 799 -47.15 39.98 -22.03
CA GLN A 799 -48.44 39.65 -22.62
C GLN A 799 -48.90 40.79 -23.54
N LYS A 800 -49.03 40.51 -24.84
CA LYS A 800 -49.30 41.52 -25.89
C LYS A 800 -50.62 42.30 -25.74
N ILE A 801 -51.54 41.84 -24.89
CA ILE A 801 -52.84 42.47 -24.63
C ILE A 801 -53.11 42.41 -23.12
N ILE A 802 -53.38 43.57 -22.52
CA ILE A 802 -53.72 43.68 -21.09
C ILE A 802 -55.22 43.40 -20.92
N CYS A 803 -55.57 42.45 -20.05
CA CYS A 803 -56.97 42.13 -19.73
C CYS A 803 -57.42 42.77 -18.40
N ASP A 804 -58.72 42.70 -18.09
CA ASP A 804 -59.28 43.23 -16.84
C ASP A 804 -58.66 42.59 -15.58
N GLN A 805 -58.16 41.34 -15.69
CA GLN A 805 -57.46 40.67 -14.60
C GLN A 805 -56.08 41.27 -14.33
N ASP A 806 -55.37 41.72 -15.35
CA ASP A 806 -54.07 42.40 -15.19
C ASP A 806 -54.24 43.79 -14.56
N ILE A 807 -55.33 44.49 -14.94
CA ILE A 807 -55.72 45.76 -14.31
C ILE A 807 -56.01 45.54 -12.82
N LEU A 808 -56.67 44.43 -12.46
CA LEU A 808 -56.88 44.05 -11.06
C LEU A 808 -55.56 43.75 -10.34
N VAL A 809 -54.62 43.03 -10.98
CA VAL A 809 -53.30 42.77 -10.41
C VAL A 809 -52.53 44.07 -10.18
N PHE A 810 -52.57 45.04 -11.09
CA PHE A 810 -51.97 46.36 -10.87
C PHE A 810 -52.61 47.09 -9.68
N LYS A 811 -53.94 47.05 -9.53
CA LYS A 811 -54.62 47.61 -8.34
C LYS A 811 -54.20 46.93 -7.05
N LEU A 812 -54.00 45.61 -7.05
CA LEU A 812 -53.52 44.85 -5.88
C LEU A 812 -52.06 45.17 -5.55
N ILE A 813 -51.19 45.34 -6.55
CA ILE A 813 -49.81 45.79 -6.35
C ILE A 813 -49.79 47.17 -5.69
N ILE A 814 -50.65 48.07 -6.13
CA ILE A 814 -50.80 49.42 -5.57
C ILE A 814 -51.31 49.36 -4.12
N ALA A 815 -52.35 48.56 -3.86
CA ALA A 815 -52.86 48.34 -2.51
C ALA A 815 -51.80 47.72 -1.59
N PHE A 816 -50.98 46.80 -2.11
CA PHE A 816 -49.90 46.15 -1.37
C PHE A 816 -48.81 47.14 -0.97
N GLN A 817 -48.46 48.09 -1.84
CA GLN A 817 -47.49 49.15 -1.53
C GLN A 817 -48.01 50.16 -0.51
N MET A 818 -49.34 50.35 -0.45
CA MET A 818 -50.02 51.16 0.55
C MET A 818 -50.08 50.48 1.93
N GLN A 819 -49.67 49.20 2.03
CA GLN A 819 -49.54 48.49 3.28
C GLN A 819 -48.14 48.62 3.88
N GLU A 820 -48.06 48.97 5.17
CA GLU A 820 -46.81 49.28 5.89
C GLU A 820 -46.04 48.04 6.37
N HIS A 821 -45.84 47.04 5.51
CA HIS A 821 -45.11 45.82 5.91
C HIS A 821 -43.64 46.10 6.20
N PHE A 822 -42.99 46.92 5.36
CA PHE A 822 -41.65 47.49 5.58
C PHE A 822 -41.54 48.85 4.88
N LEU A 823 -40.94 49.86 5.53
CA LEU A 823 -40.70 51.17 4.93
C LEU A 823 -39.56 51.08 3.91
N TYR A 824 -39.72 51.60 2.69
CA TYR A 824 -38.56 51.89 1.84
C TYR A 824 -37.76 53.01 2.49
N LYS A 825 -36.43 53.01 2.33
CA LYS A 825 -35.61 54.16 2.72
C LYS A 825 -36.08 55.46 2.04
N ASP A 826 -36.60 55.36 0.80
CA ASP A 826 -37.24 56.46 0.04
C ASP A 826 -38.62 56.06 -0.53
N LEU A 827 -39.62 55.98 0.35
CA LEU A 827 -41.02 55.68 0.00
C LEU A 827 -41.56 56.49 -1.19
N PRO A 828 -41.32 57.82 -1.30
CA PRO A 828 -41.85 58.62 -2.40
C PRO A 828 -41.20 58.34 -3.75
N LEU A 829 -39.96 57.84 -3.75
CA LEU A 829 -39.20 57.52 -4.96
C LEU A 829 -39.72 56.21 -5.56
N TRP A 830 -39.81 55.16 -4.74
CA TRP A 830 -40.28 53.83 -5.18
C TRP A 830 -41.75 53.83 -5.59
N SER A 831 -42.61 54.58 -4.89
CA SER A 831 -44.01 54.72 -5.28
C SER A 831 -44.13 55.38 -6.65
N LYS A 832 -43.38 56.46 -6.92
CA LYS A 832 -43.37 57.12 -8.23
C LYS A 832 -42.73 56.29 -9.35
N GLN A 833 -41.66 55.54 -9.05
CA GLN A 833 -41.04 54.61 -10.01
C GLN A 833 -42.01 53.49 -10.43
N LEU A 834 -42.71 52.90 -9.46
CA LEU A 834 -43.73 51.88 -9.73
C LEU A 834 -44.93 52.46 -10.49
N GLN A 835 -45.37 53.68 -10.14
CA GLN A 835 -46.40 54.42 -10.88
C GLN A 835 -46.00 54.60 -12.35
N ASN A 836 -44.76 55.01 -12.62
CA ASN A 836 -44.25 55.18 -13.98
C ASN A 836 -44.21 53.84 -14.74
N LEU A 837 -43.74 52.76 -14.10
CA LEU A 837 -43.72 51.42 -14.71
C LEU A 837 -45.12 50.91 -15.07
N ILE A 838 -46.08 51.00 -14.15
CA ILE A 838 -47.48 50.62 -14.40
C ILE A 838 -48.09 51.52 -15.49
N GLY A 839 -47.81 52.83 -15.45
CA GLY A 839 -48.26 53.78 -16.45
C GLY A 839 -47.71 53.50 -17.85
N VAL A 840 -46.45 53.08 -17.96
CA VAL A 840 -45.84 52.61 -19.21
C VAL A 840 -46.60 51.38 -19.72
N ALA A 841 -46.84 50.36 -18.87
CA ALA A 841 -47.54 49.13 -19.24
C ALA A 841 -48.91 49.41 -19.85
N LEU A 842 -49.73 50.16 -19.11
CA LEU A 842 -51.09 50.47 -19.54
C LEU A 842 -51.11 51.34 -20.79
N SER A 843 -50.14 52.23 -20.98
CA SER A 843 -50.12 53.12 -22.15
C SER A 843 -49.65 52.49 -23.46
N ILE A 844 -48.85 51.41 -23.39
CA ILE A 844 -48.35 50.73 -24.59
C ILE A 844 -49.38 49.71 -25.10
N TYR A 845 -50.12 49.06 -24.20
CA TYR A 845 -50.97 47.91 -24.53
C TYR A 845 -52.45 48.05 -24.15
N GLY A 846 -52.85 49.09 -23.41
CA GLY A 846 -54.24 49.39 -23.03
C GLY A 846 -54.74 50.68 -23.68
N GLN A 847 -55.92 50.66 -24.29
CA GLN A 847 -56.40 51.75 -25.15
C GLN A 847 -56.93 53.02 -24.43
N ASN A 848 -56.63 53.31 -23.15
CA ASN A 848 -57.18 54.51 -22.47
C ASN A 848 -56.29 55.15 -21.39
N GLU A 849 -56.00 56.45 -21.52
CA GLU A 849 -55.43 57.29 -20.44
C GLU A 849 -56.34 57.32 -19.19
N LYS A 850 -57.66 57.20 -19.37
CA LYS A 850 -58.65 57.25 -18.27
C LYS A 850 -58.54 56.06 -17.31
N GLN A 851 -58.38 54.84 -17.83
CA GLN A 851 -58.18 53.62 -17.02
C GLN A 851 -56.85 53.66 -16.26
N THR A 852 -55.82 54.22 -16.88
CA THR A 852 -54.52 54.44 -16.24
C THR A 852 -54.64 55.41 -15.07
N GLN A 853 -55.33 56.54 -15.27
CA GLN A 853 -55.63 57.49 -14.21
C GLN A 853 -56.47 56.87 -13.09
N ASP A 854 -57.44 56.01 -13.40
CA ASP A 854 -58.27 55.33 -12.40
C ASP A 854 -57.48 54.31 -11.56
N VAL A 855 -56.56 53.54 -12.16
CA VAL A 855 -55.67 52.61 -11.44
C VAL A 855 -54.68 53.39 -10.55
N LEU A 856 -54.15 54.51 -11.03
CA LEU A 856 -53.18 55.35 -10.30
C LEU A 856 -53.84 56.33 -9.32
N LYS A 857 -55.16 56.53 -9.37
CA LYS A 857 -55.91 57.49 -8.55
C LYS A 857 -55.66 57.35 -7.05
N PRO A 858 -55.65 56.14 -6.44
CA PRO A 858 -55.36 55.98 -5.01
C PRO A 858 -53.94 56.44 -4.64
N LEU A 859 -52.99 56.19 -5.54
CA LEU A 859 -51.58 56.57 -5.41
C LEU A 859 -51.36 58.08 -5.58
N ILE A 860 -52.05 58.73 -6.52
CA ILE A 860 -51.99 60.19 -6.75
C ILE A 860 -52.66 60.96 -5.60
N GLN A 861 -53.77 60.44 -5.08
CA GLN A 861 -54.51 61.05 -3.96
C GLN A 861 -53.92 60.70 -2.59
N ASN A 862 -52.90 59.82 -2.55
CA ASN A 862 -52.29 59.30 -1.33
C ASN A 862 -53.32 58.74 -0.32
N LYS A 863 -54.38 58.10 -0.84
CA LYS A 863 -55.48 57.53 -0.05
C LYS A 863 -55.49 56.02 -0.22
N LYS A 864 -55.69 55.30 0.90
CA LYS A 864 -55.83 53.84 0.89
C LYS A 864 -57.07 53.44 0.09
N ASP A 865 -56.89 52.56 -0.88
CA ASP A 865 -57.98 51.86 -1.52
C ASP A 865 -58.48 50.76 -0.57
N PHE A 866 -59.50 51.07 0.23
CA PHE A 866 -60.01 50.17 1.27
C PHE A 866 -60.57 48.87 0.69
N GLU A 867 -61.13 48.90 -0.53
CA GLU A 867 -61.71 47.74 -1.19
C GLU A 867 -60.60 46.77 -1.64
N MET A 868 -59.58 47.28 -2.32
CA MET A 868 -58.44 46.45 -2.77
C MET A 868 -57.55 46.00 -1.60
N CYS A 869 -57.40 46.82 -0.55
CA CYS A 869 -56.74 46.38 0.69
C CYS A 869 -57.51 45.24 1.35
N SER A 870 -58.84 45.30 1.38
CA SER A 870 -59.65 44.20 1.90
C SER A 870 -59.51 42.94 1.02
N GLN A 871 -59.31 43.08 -0.29
CA GLN A 871 -59.04 41.95 -1.18
C GLN A 871 -57.68 41.29 -0.94
N LEU A 872 -56.65 42.06 -0.56
CA LEU A 872 -55.36 41.49 -0.13
C LEU A 872 -55.48 40.70 1.18
N ASP A 873 -56.38 41.12 2.07
CA ASP A 873 -56.61 40.48 3.36
C ASP A 873 -57.64 39.33 3.30
N THR A 874 -58.34 39.14 2.17
CA THR A 874 -59.37 38.11 1.99
C THR A 874 -58.89 36.97 1.08
N SER A 875 -58.36 35.90 1.69
CA SER A 875 -58.41 34.49 1.22
C SER A 875 -57.42 33.62 2.01
N PHE A 876 -57.78 33.20 3.22
CA PHE A 876 -56.95 32.28 4.02
C PHE A 876 -57.07 30.80 3.60
N GLN A 877 -58.16 30.42 2.93
CA GLN A 877 -58.48 29.01 2.71
C GLN A 877 -57.47 28.28 1.82
N ASN A 878 -57.03 28.87 0.70
CA ASN A 878 -56.08 28.21 -0.22
C ASN A 878 -54.66 28.12 0.37
N ILE A 879 -54.22 29.14 1.10
CA ILE A 879 -52.88 29.20 1.69
C ILE A 879 -52.76 28.23 2.86
N ASP A 880 -53.78 28.17 3.73
CA ASP A 880 -53.77 27.22 4.84
C ASP A 880 -53.96 25.78 4.37
N GLN A 881 -54.78 25.53 3.34
CA GLN A 881 -54.88 24.22 2.68
C GLN A 881 -53.56 23.81 2.04
N TYR A 882 -52.88 24.74 1.35
CA TYR A 882 -51.59 24.47 0.73
C TYR A 882 -50.50 24.23 1.78
N TYR A 883 -50.47 25.02 2.86
CA TYR A 883 -49.59 24.79 4.01
C TYR A 883 -49.85 23.42 4.65
N GLN A 884 -51.11 23.05 4.88
CA GLN A 884 -51.47 21.72 5.38
C GLN A 884 -51.10 20.60 4.40
N SER A 885 -51.21 20.85 3.09
CA SER A 885 -50.77 19.91 2.05
C SER A 885 -49.25 19.73 2.06
N ILE A 886 -48.45 20.80 2.13
CA ILE A 886 -46.99 20.69 2.23
C ILE A 886 -46.59 20.09 3.57
N GLN A 887 -47.23 20.48 4.68
CA GLN A 887 -46.93 19.94 6.00
C GLN A 887 -47.23 18.45 6.08
N SER A 888 -48.34 17.99 5.48
CA SER A 888 -48.68 16.58 5.37
C SER A 888 -47.79 15.84 4.37
N ILE A 889 -47.35 16.48 3.28
CA ILE A 889 -46.30 15.97 2.39
C ILE A 889 -44.97 15.86 3.14
N TYR A 890 -44.59 16.82 3.99
CA TYR A 890 -43.35 16.79 4.78
C TYR A 890 -43.36 15.69 5.84
N LEU A 891 -44.53 15.45 6.45
CA LEU A 891 -44.73 14.39 7.44
C LEU A 891 -44.94 13.00 6.81
N ASN A 892 -45.52 12.91 5.59
CA ASN A 892 -45.76 11.63 4.90
C ASN A 892 -44.62 11.24 3.94
N LYS A 893 -43.88 12.20 3.34
CA LYS A 893 -42.73 11.97 2.44
C LYS A 893 -41.39 11.92 3.17
N GLN A 894 -41.36 11.88 4.50
CA GLN A 894 -40.15 11.47 5.24
C GLN A 894 -39.70 10.03 4.94
N PHE A 895 -40.46 9.30 4.13
CA PHE A 895 -40.14 7.97 3.61
C PHE A 895 -39.77 7.93 2.11
N GLU A 896 -39.70 9.07 1.40
CA GLU A 896 -39.14 9.14 0.04
C GLU A 896 -37.94 10.09 0.01
N SER A 897 -36.87 9.65 -0.66
CA SER A 897 -35.47 10.09 -0.49
C SER A 897 -35.14 11.53 -0.86
N ASP A 898 -36.02 12.26 -1.54
CA ASP A 898 -35.60 13.46 -2.26
C ASP A 898 -36.29 14.73 -1.76
N LEU A 899 -36.88 14.79 -0.56
CA LEU A 899 -37.63 15.99 -0.16
C LEU A 899 -36.74 17.21 0.13
N ASP A 900 -35.58 17.02 0.75
CA ASP A 900 -34.65 18.12 1.05
C ASP A 900 -33.95 18.58 -0.23
N ASP A 901 -33.51 17.66 -1.10
CA ASP A 901 -32.99 18.00 -2.43
C ASP A 901 -34.11 18.57 -3.32
N TYR A 902 -35.35 18.09 -3.27
CA TYR A 902 -36.48 18.65 -4.04
C TYR A 902 -36.87 20.05 -3.56
N LEU A 903 -36.85 20.33 -2.25
CA LEU A 903 -37.19 21.66 -1.73
C LEU A 903 -36.03 22.62 -1.91
N GLN A 904 -34.79 22.17 -1.72
CA GLN A 904 -33.60 22.98 -1.93
C GLN A 904 -33.37 23.21 -3.43
N ASP A 905 -33.48 22.20 -4.28
CA ASP A 905 -33.42 22.33 -5.74
C ASP A 905 -34.66 22.99 -6.32
N ASN A 906 -35.90 22.84 -5.83
CA ASN A 906 -37.01 23.63 -6.40
C ASN A 906 -37.05 25.06 -5.88
N SER A 907 -36.73 25.30 -4.61
CA SER A 907 -36.63 26.68 -4.12
C SER A 907 -35.43 27.37 -4.73
N MET A 908 -34.26 26.71 -4.84
CA MET A 908 -33.07 27.24 -5.52
C MET A 908 -33.22 27.25 -7.02
N ASN A 909 -33.76 26.23 -7.71
CA ASN A 909 -34.04 26.32 -9.15
C ASN A 909 -35.13 27.34 -9.44
N SER A 910 -36.16 27.51 -8.61
CA SER A 910 -37.16 28.55 -8.81
C SER A 910 -36.60 29.94 -8.49
N LEU A 911 -35.78 30.10 -7.44
CA LEU A 911 -35.03 31.34 -7.19
C LEU A 911 -34.03 31.60 -8.31
N GLN A 912 -33.36 30.58 -8.82
CA GLN A 912 -32.36 30.66 -9.87
C GLN A 912 -33.02 30.91 -11.22
N THR A 913 -34.22 30.38 -11.49
CA THR A 913 -35.06 30.71 -12.65
C THR A 913 -35.59 32.14 -12.55
N PHE A 914 -36.02 32.56 -11.35
CA PHE A 914 -36.43 33.94 -11.05
C PHE A 914 -35.28 34.94 -11.18
N LEU A 915 -34.06 34.57 -10.75
CA LEU A 915 -32.82 35.36 -10.84
C LEU A 915 -32.12 35.26 -12.21
N GLN A 916 -32.37 34.20 -12.98
CA GLN A 916 -31.87 34.01 -14.35
C GLN A 916 -32.59 34.91 -15.37
N ILE A 917 -33.69 35.56 -14.98
CA ILE A 917 -34.27 36.67 -15.74
C ILE A 917 -33.31 37.88 -15.59
N LYS A 918 -32.18 37.84 -16.31
CA LYS A 918 -31.10 38.85 -16.31
C LYS A 918 -31.64 40.28 -16.38
N CYS A 919 -32.77 40.45 -17.03
CA CYS A 919 -33.42 41.71 -17.24
C CYS A 919 -34.08 42.35 -16.01
N ILE A 920 -34.70 41.56 -15.12
CA ILE A 920 -35.27 42.09 -13.85
C ILE A 920 -34.14 42.67 -13.01
N PHE A 921 -32.98 42.00 -13.00
CA PHE A 921 -31.81 42.45 -12.28
C PHE A 921 -31.21 43.74 -12.86
N ILE A 922 -31.12 43.86 -14.20
CA ILE A 922 -30.64 45.08 -14.87
C ILE A 922 -31.58 46.27 -14.61
N LEU A 923 -32.90 46.06 -14.69
CA LEU A 923 -33.89 47.10 -14.43
C LEU A 923 -33.86 47.52 -12.96
N PHE A 924 -33.79 46.56 -12.04
CA PHE A 924 -33.68 46.81 -10.60
C PHE A 924 -32.39 47.55 -10.24
N ASP A 925 -31.25 47.16 -10.79
CA ASP A 925 -29.95 47.82 -10.56
C ASP A 925 -29.93 49.26 -11.12
N LYS A 926 -30.48 49.49 -12.32
CA LYS A 926 -30.61 50.84 -12.90
C LYS A 926 -31.55 51.74 -12.08
N ILE A 927 -32.67 51.21 -11.57
CA ILE A 927 -33.59 51.94 -10.70
C ILE A 927 -32.91 52.25 -9.35
N GLN A 928 -32.20 51.29 -8.76
CA GLN A 928 -31.55 51.45 -7.45
C GLN A 928 -30.35 52.42 -7.49
N LYS A 929 -29.61 52.48 -8.61
CA LYS A 929 -28.47 53.40 -8.79
C LYS A 929 -28.88 54.81 -9.23
N SER A 930 -30.13 55.00 -9.67
CA SER A 930 -30.64 56.32 -10.06
C SER A 930 -31.08 57.11 -8.83
N ASN A 931 -30.44 58.24 -8.57
CA ASN A 931 -30.87 59.19 -7.53
C ASN A 931 -32.09 60.02 -7.96
N GLN A 932 -32.62 59.81 -9.18
CA GLN A 932 -33.78 60.52 -9.74
C GLN A 932 -34.85 59.53 -10.25
N ILE A 933 -36.09 60.01 -10.34
CA ILE A 933 -37.21 59.25 -10.91
C ILE A 933 -36.97 59.12 -12.42
N LEU A 934 -36.95 57.89 -12.94
CA LEU A 934 -36.79 57.63 -14.36
C LEU A 934 -38.06 58.01 -15.09
N ASP A 935 -37.94 58.72 -16.21
CA ASP A 935 -39.10 59.13 -16.98
C ASP A 935 -39.64 57.96 -17.82
N LYS A 936 -40.80 58.18 -18.46
CA LYS A 936 -41.46 57.16 -19.28
C LYS A 936 -40.56 56.69 -20.44
N LYS A 937 -39.78 57.59 -21.05
CA LYS A 937 -38.93 57.28 -22.21
C LYS A 937 -37.71 56.46 -21.80
N ASP A 938 -37.10 56.79 -20.65
CA ASP A 938 -35.96 56.06 -20.09
C ASP A 938 -36.34 54.62 -19.76
N ILE A 939 -37.51 54.44 -19.14
CA ILE A 939 -38.03 53.11 -18.79
C ILE A 939 -38.32 52.28 -20.04
N VAL A 940 -39.00 52.86 -21.05
CA VAL A 940 -39.28 52.20 -22.33
C VAL A 940 -37.98 51.80 -23.03
N LYS A 941 -36.98 52.68 -23.05
CA LYS A 941 -35.68 52.43 -23.65
C LYS A 941 -34.94 51.27 -22.95
N ILE A 942 -34.94 51.21 -21.62
CA ILE A 942 -34.33 50.09 -20.87
C ILE A 942 -34.99 48.75 -21.20
N ILE A 943 -36.31 48.76 -21.41
CA ILE A 943 -37.09 47.57 -21.80
C ILE A 943 -36.77 47.17 -23.26
N GLU A 944 -36.72 48.12 -24.19
CA GLU A 944 -36.49 47.88 -25.62
C GLU A 944 -35.04 47.46 -25.95
N GLU A 945 -34.04 48.01 -25.26
CA GLU A 945 -32.61 47.72 -25.48
C GLU A 945 -32.20 46.28 -25.13
N ASN A 946 -33.07 45.51 -24.48
CA ASN A 946 -32.83 44.12 -24.14
C ASN A 946 -33.93 43.24 -24.73
N PRO A 947 -33.79 42.71 -25.97
CA PRO A 947 -34.86 42.00 -26.66
C PRO A 947 -35.33 40.71 -25.97
N GLN A 948 -34.60 40.19 -24.96
CA GLN A 948 -35.07 39.09 -24.11
C GLN A 948 -36.13 39.51 -23.05
N ASN A 949 -36.48 40.81 -22.98
CA ASN A 949 -37.61 41.36 -22.20
C ASN A 949 -38.93 41.47 -22.97
N LYS A 950 -38.90 41.29 -24.29
CA LYS A 950 -40.08 41.10 -25.13
C LYS A 950 -40.30 39.61 -25.37
#